data_AF-A0A4U6VD38-F1
#
_entry.id   AF-A0A4U6VD38-F1
#
_cell.length_a   1.000
_cell.length_b   1.000
_cell.length_c   1.000
_cell.angle_alpha   90.00
_cell.angle_beta   90.00
_cell.angle_gamma   90.00
#
_symmetry.space_group_name_H-M   'P 1'
#
loop_
_entity.id
_entity.type
_entity.pdbx_description
1 polymer ?
#
loop_
_entity_poly.entity_id
_entity_poly.type
_entity_poly.pdbx_seq_one_letter_code
_entity_poly.pdbx_strand_id
1 'polypeptide(L)'
;MMGRDDIAVGVGGDGGISGAGDIRPNVGGYLPLIDQGMSTAGGCRYRQAIPPGRGGRLDIDTNSGVRRGFLPQGPRGYWPLRQPTAQRVMADTLSAGPTSVLLLGAHTNLALLLMTHPHLRRNVERIYVSGGAVRVAGNLFTATAANPFAEFNFFGDPFAAYQVLHSGVPVTLVPLDATNTVPVTEEFYSEFRRRQSTYEAQYGFQSLDQVLARRRRRSDSHNNTGYYMWDSFAAGVALSSMRHGETNGGGNEFAELEYMNITVVTSNEPYGARDGSNPFFDGRTKPKFGLQEGRVHSGHVQTGIRDAFCLVPGSNRGRCEDGYTTEVSGPEAVQVYVATTAKPNTNKSSLLDKEFCKSFLEVLNLPKNTGRFNISTQFPYYREVLYKPDFRNVSRGKPVIFDMDMSPGDFVSLIYLLKEPREVLDLKGVLINGNGWANSASIDIVYDVLHMMGRDDIPVGLGNTNALGNPTLGCKNSYAIPHGSGGFVDSDTLYGLARSLPRSPRRYMSDNLDHPERRQAHAYDVWQSVRKQLGPGEKITVLTSGPLTNLANISLSDMDASSVIERVYVVGGHIRDSDHDKGNVFTVPSNRYAEFNMFLDPLAAKTVLESRLDITLIPLNVQRKVASFEDVLAALEQRTQHTPESRFVHGLISMLQELQRKQKLYHHMDIFLGEVLGAVYMVQGSDLEPSVEAKAVSIVANTTESTDGQILVRRKSANVLKILYNLNNGVYYNHLANSLVNNKQSAIVGSFEEQKAIWSRSQKQFMADITKDMK
;
A
#
# COMPACT_ATOMS: atom_id res chain seq x y z
N MET A 1 -4.84 0.11 22.86
CA MET A 1 -3.87 0.04 23.99
C MET A 1 -4.26 0.96 25.13
N MET A 2 -4.49 2.25 24.88
CA MET A 2 -4.75 3.24 25.93
C MET A 2 -6.23 3.49 26.26
N GLY A 3 -7.15 2.64 25.80
CA GLY A 3 -8.60 2.78 26.07
C GLY A 3 -9.26 4.01 25.44
N ARG A 4 -8.71 4.53 24.33
CA ARG A 4 -9.19 5.72 23.62
C ARG A 4 -10.00 5.39 22.37
N ASP A 5 -10.89 4.42 22.49
CA ASP A 5 -11.83 4.04 21.42
C ASP A 5 -12.96 5.09 21.25
N ASP A 6 -12.89 6.22 21.97
CA ASP A 6 -13.69 7.44 21.76
C ASP A 6 -13.15 8.31 20.62
N ILE A 7 -11.85 8.24 20.30
CA ILE A 7 -11.24 9.10 19.27
C ILE A 7 -11.72 8.67 17.89
N ALA A 8 -12.41 9.55 17.18
CA ALA A 8 -12.84 9.32 15.80
C ALA A 8 -11.62 9.20 14.87
N VAL A 9 -11.71 8.27 13.92
CA VAL A 9 -10.67 8.06 12.90
C VAL A 9 -11.32 8.24 11.54
N GLY A 10 -10.75 9.11 10.72
CA GLY A 10 -11.21 9.34 9.36
C GLY A 10 -10.15 8.86 8.37
N VAL A 11 -10.56 8.17 7.29
CA VAL A 11 -9.66 7.71 6.23
C VAL A 11 -10.23 8.11 4.89
N GLY A 12 -9.39 8.73 4.07
CA GLY A 12 -9.64 9.02 2.65
C GLY A 12 -11.09 9.36 2.31
N GLY A 13 -11.52 9.01 1.11
CA GLY A 13 -12.85 9.33 0.61
C GLY A 13 -13.00 8.97 -0.87
N ASP A 14 -14.25 8.71 -1.28
CA ASP A 14 -14.69 8.26 -2.60
C ASP A 14 -15.27 9.39 -3.47
N GLY A 15 -15.11 10.64 -3.06
CA GLY A 15 -15.39 11.81 -3.88
C GLY A 15 -14.30 12.06 -4.91
N GLY A 16 -14.62 12.84 -5.94
CA GLY A 16 -13.66 13.30 -6.93
C GLY A 16 -13.73 14.82 -7.14
N ILE A 17 -12.73 15.36 -7.83
CA ILE A 17 -12.71 16.77 -8.27
C ILE A 17 -13.04 16.85 -9.75
N SER A 18 -14.02 17.68 -10.11
CA SER A 18 -14.46 17.86 -11.49
C SER A 18 -13.36 18.51 -12.35
N GLY A 19 -13.54 18.47 -13.67
CA GLY A 19 -12.65 19.19 -14.58
C GLY A 19 -12.65 20.72 -14.38
N ALA A 20 -13.71 21.28 -13.80
CA ALA A 20 -13.78 22.71 -13.46
C ALA A 20 -13.19 23.01 -12.07
N GLY A 21 -12.88 21.99 -11.27
CA GLY A 21 -12.41 22.14 -9.89
C GLY A 21 -13.52 22.05 -8.84
N ASP A 22 -14.72 21.60 -9.20
CA ASP A 22 -15.78 21.39 -8.22
C ASP A 22 -15.44 20.17 -7.35
N ILE A 23 -15.27 20.41 -6.05
CA ILE A 23 -14.93 19.38 -5.07
C ILE A 23 -16.24 18.70 -4.64
N ARG A 24 -16.38 17.40 -4.94
CA ARG A 24 -17.56 16.63 -4.47
C ARG A 24 -17.45 16.31 -2.97
N PRO A 25 -18.56 15.94 -2.31
CA PRO A 25 -18.50 15.42 -0.95
C PRO A 25 -17.57 14.20 -0.85
N ASN A 26 -16.97 14.00 0.33
CA ASN A 26 -16.14 12.83 0.65
C ASN A 26 -14.90 12.67 -0.24
N VAL A 27 -14.29 13.75 -0.73
CA VAL A 27 -13.03 13.62 -1.48
C VAL A 27 -11.90 13.19 -0.55
N GLY A 28 -11.16 12.13 -0.92
CA GLY A 28 -10.02 11.65 -0.15
C GLY A 28 -8.77 12.51 -0.36
N GLY A 29 -7.95 12.69 0.68
CA GLY A 29 -6.67 13.41 0.58
C GLY A 29 -5.47 12.55 0.16
N TYR A 30 -5.68 11.45 -0.57
CA TYR A 30 -4.61 10.53 -0.95
C TYR A 30 -3.81 10.99 -2.19
N LEU A 31 -4.48 11.61 -3.15
CA LEU A 31 -3.84 12.24 -4.31
C LEU A 31 -3.68 13.74 -4.02
N PRO A 32 -2.60 14.40 -4.50
CA PRO A 32 -2.50 15.85 -4.41
C PRO A 32 -3.61 16.51 -5.23
N LEU A 33 -4.03 17.72 -4.84
CA LEU A 33 -5.12 18.46 -5.51
C LEU A 33 -4.93 18.60 -7.03
N ILE A 34 -3.68 18.69 -7.49
CA ILE A 34 -3.33 18.79 -8.90
C ILE A 34 -3.61 17.51 -9.70
N ASP A 35 -3.42 16.34 -9.08
CA ASP A 35 -3.62 15.04 -9.71
C ASP A 35 -5.04 14.49 -9.47
N GLN A 36 -5.84 15.14 -8.59
CA GLN A 36 -7.20 14.70 -8.31
C GLN A 36 -8.15 14.90 -9.51
N GLY A 37 -8.92 13.86 -9.79
CA GLY A 37 -9.94 13.82 -10.83
C GLY A 37 -11.23 13.15 -10.36
N MET A 38 -12.02 12.68 -11.31
CA MET A 38 -13.26 11.91 -11.07
C MET A 38 -13.02 10.39 -11.02
N SER A 39 -11.76 9.96 -10.94
CA SER A 39 -11.30 8.59 -10.82
C SER A 39 -10.61 8.36 -9.48
N THR A 40 -10.49 7.11 -9.07
CA THR A 40 -9.65 6.75 -7.92
C THR A 40 -8.19 6.51 -8.28
N ALA A 41 -7.82 6.48 -9.56
CA ALA A 41 -6.44 6.51 -10.02
C ALA A 41 -6.01 7.96 -10.28
N GLY A 42 -4.72 8.24 -10.15
CA GLY A 42 -4.16 9.57 -10.40
C GLY A 42 -2.66 9.55 -10.59
N GLY A 43 -2.11 10.71 -10.97
CA GLY A 43 -0.68 10.90 -11.16
C GLY A 43 0.13 10.52 -9.92
N CYS A 44 1.39 10.17 -10.16
CA CYS A 44 2.34 9.81 -9.11
C CYS A 44 3.49 10.82 -9.00
N ARG A 45 3.26 12.03 -9.46
CA ARG A 45 4.25 13.10 -9.62
C ARG A 45 5.10 13.29 -8.37
N TYR A 46 4.46 13.70 -7.28
CA TYR A 46 5.13 13.96 -6.01
C TYR A 46 5.40 12.68 -5.22
N ARG A 47 4.59 11.64 -5.43
CA ARG A 47 4.74 10.34 -4.75
C ARG A 47 6.03 9.60 -5.12
N GLN A 48 6.63 9.91 -6.27
CA GLN A 48 7.96 9.42 -6.66
C GLN A 48 9.07 9.89 -5.70
N ALA A 49 8.84 10.92 -4.88
CA ALA A 49 9.78 11.35 -3.86
C ALA A 49 9.86 10.41 -2.63
N ILE A 50 8.88 9.50 -2.46
CA ILE A 50 8.85 8.55 -1.34
C ILE A 50 10.07 7.62 -1.47
N PRO A 51 10.99 7.59 -0.48
CA PRO A 51 12.21 6.84 -0.60
C PRO A 51 11.94 5.33 -0.66
N PRO A 52 12.56 4.65 -1.61
CA PRO A 52 12.50 3.20 -1.68
C PRO A 52 13.47 2.56 -0.67
N GLY A 53 12.99 1.62 0.13
CA GLY A 53 13.82 0.71 0.90
C GLY A 53 14.39 -0.41 0.02
N ARG A 54 15.44 -1.10 0.50
CA ARG A 54 15.86 -2.39 -0.06
C ARG A 54 14.70 -3.38 0.15
N GLY A 55 13.91 -3.63 -0.89
CA GLY A 55 12.77 -4.55 -0.88
C GLY A 55 11.37 -3.92 -0.94
N GLY A 56 11.22 -2.59 -1.02
CA GLY A 56 9.89 -1.97 -1.02
C GLY A 56 9.86 -0.53 -0.55
N ARG A 57 8.72 -0.05 -0.06
CA ARG A 57 8.58 1.31 0.51
C ARG A 57 8.97 1.26 2.00
N LEU A 58 9.95 2.08 2.40
CA LEU A 58 10.61 2.01 3.71
C LEU A 58 9.64 2.09 4.90
N ASP A 59 8.57 2.87 4.79
CA ASP A 59 7.52 3.09 5.78
C ASP A 59 6.57 1.88 5.93
N ILE A 60 6.13 1.32 4.80
CA ILE A 60 5.24 0.16 4.73
C ILE A 60 5.94 -1.08 5.29
N ASP A 61 7.24 -1.20 5.06
CA ASP A 61 8.03 -2.36 5.45
C ASP A 61 8.50 -2.32 6.92
N THR A 62 8.48 -1.15 7.59
CA THR A 62 8.96 -1.00 8.99
C THR A 62 7.83 -1.09 9.99
N ASN A 63 6.83 -0.21 9.93
CA ASN A 63 5.80 -0.14 10.97
C ASN A 63 4.71 -1.21 10.84
N SER A 64 4.39 -1.68 9.63
CA SER A 64 3.31 -2.64 9.44
C SER A 64 3.59 -4.00 10.08
N GLY A 65 4.82 -4.51 9.93
CA GLY A 65 5.25 -5.78 10.52
C GLY A 65 5.30 -5.71 12.06
N VAL A 66 5.86 -4.63 12.63
CA VAL A 66 5.89 -4.40 14.09
C VAL A 66 4.47 -4.29 14.66
N ARG A 67 3.58 -3.57 13.96
CA ARG A 67 2.21 -3.32 14.39
C ARG A 67 1.43 -4.60 14.66
N ARG A 68 1.44 -5.58 13.74
CA ARG A 68 0.62 -6.80 13.91
C ARG A 68 1.12 -7.71 15.03
N GLY A 69 2.43 -7.72 15.28
CA GLY A 69 3.04 -8.48 16.38
C GLY A 69 2.82 -7.84 17.76
N PHE A 70 2.79 -6.51 17.82
CA PHE A 70 2.75 -5.78 19.09
C PHE A 70 1.35 -5.28 19.50
N LEU A 71 0.57 -4.74 18.55
CA LEU A 71 -0.70 -4.09 18.88
C LEU A 71 -1.87 -5.10 19.03
N PRO A 72 -2.72 -4.93 20.05
CA PRO A 72 -3.95 -5.70 20.18
C PRO A 72 -4.89 -5.41 19.00
N GLN A 73 -5.63 -6.43 18.58
CA GLN A 73 -6.82 -6.23 17.75
C GLN A 73 -7.98 -5.78 18.66
N GLY A 74 -8.23 -4.48 18.68
CA GLY A 74 -9.43 -3.90 19.30
C GLY A 74 -10.69 -4.15 18.47
N PRO A 75 -11.89 -3.92 19.03
CA PRO A 75 -13.17 -4.20 18.37
C PRO A 75 -13.42 -3.31 17.14
N ARG A 76 -12.78 -2.14 17.06
CA ARG A 76 -12.97 -1.20 15.95
C ARG A 76 -12.31 -1.71 14.67
N GLY A 77 -13.13 -2.19 13.72
CA GLY A 77 -12.72 -2.59 12.37
C GLY A 77 -12.70 -1.43 11.37
N TYR A 78 -11.98 -1.61 10.27
CA TYR A 78 -12.16 -0.80 9.06
C TYR A 78 -13.22 -1.48 8.20
N TRP A 79 -14.24 -0.75 7.79
CA TRP A 79 -15.23 -1.24 6.83
C TRP A 79 -15.37 -0.21 5.71
N PRO A 80 -15.13 -0.61 4.45
CA PRO A 80 -15.40 0.21 3.28
C PRO A 80 -16.80 0.81 3.36
N LEU A 81 -16.96 2.07 2.96
CA LEU A 81 -18.21 2.84 2.98
C LEU A 81 -18.81 3.15 4.37
N ARG A 82 -18.35 2.48 5.44
CA ARG A 82 -18.76 2.75 6.83
C ARG A 82 -17.70 3.55 7.58
N GLN A 83 -16.45 3.50 7.15
CA GLN A 83 -15.40 4.33 7.70
C GLN A 83 -15.70 5.81 7.40
N PRO A 84 -15.75 6.69 8.42
CA PRO A 84 -15.83 8.12 8.19
C PRO A 84 -14.66 8.62 7.35
N THR A 85 -14.90 9.58 6.47
CA THR A 85 -13.82 10.26 5.74
C THR A 85 -13.04 11.19 6.66
N ALA A 86 -11.78 11.48 6.31
CA ALA A 86 -10.99 12.48 7.05
C ALA A 86 -11.72 13.84 7.08
N GLN A 87 -12.33 14.24 5.96
CA GLN A 87 -13.15 15.44 5.86
C GLN A 87 -14.32 15.43 6.85
N ARG A 88 -15.08 14.34 6.91
CA ARG A 88 -16.22 14.22 7.81
C ARG A 88 -15.79 14.31 9.26
N VAL A 89 -14.73 13.61 9.66
CA VAL A 89 -14.23 13.67 11.04
C VAL A 89 -13.82 15.09 11.42
N MET A 90 -13.11 15.79 10.55
CA MET A 90 -12.73 17.18 10.82
C MET A 90 -13.94 18.12 10.84
N ALA A 91 -14.89 17.95 9.92
CA ALA A 91 -16.10 18.77 9.86
C ALA A 91 -16.96 18.61 11.11
N ASP A 92 -17.20 17.36 11.53
CA ASP A 92 -17.97 17.03 12.74
C ASP A 92 -17.27 17.60 14.00
N THR A 93 -15.93 17.44 14.08
CA THR A 93 -15.13 17.95 15.21
C THR A 93 -15.16 19.47 15.29
N LEU A 94 -14.90 20.17 14.18
CA LEU A 94 -14.90 21.63 14.14
C LEU A 94 -16.29 22.22 14.31
N SER A 95 -17.35 21.51 13.89
CA SER A 95 -18.72 21.94 14.14
C SER A 95 -19.10 21.87 15.63
N ALA A 96 -18.48 20.96 16.38
CA ALA A 96 -18.71 20.81 17.82
C ALA A 96 -18.05 21.92 18.64
N GLY A 97 -16.99 22.56 18.14
CA GLY A 97 -16.38 23.71 18.81
C GLY A 97 -14.97 24.06 18.33
N PRO A 98 -14.37 25.10 18.96
CA PRO A 98 -12.99 25.49 18.71
C PRO A 98 -12.03 24.30 18.83
N THR A 99 -11.16 24.13 17.84
CA THR A 99 -10.23 23.00 17.76
C THR A 99 -8.88 23.45 17.20
N SER A 100 -7.79 23.01 17.83
CA SER A 100 -6.44 23.10 17.27
C SER A 100 -6.14 21.90 16.37
N VAL A 101 -5.50 22.15 15.22
CA VAL A 101 -5.18 21.11 14.23
C VAL A 101 -3.67 20.90 14.16
N LEU A 102 -3.21 19.65 14.28
CA LEU A 102 -1.81 19.27 14.08
C LEU A 102 -1.68 18.49 12.77
N LEU A 103 -0.87 19.01 11.85
CA LEU A 103 -0.58 18.41 10.55
C LEU A 103 0.83 17.83 10.55
N LEU A 104 0.93 16.51 10.37
CA LEU A 104 2.20 15.78 10.30
C LEU A 104 2.50 15.19 8.90
N GLY A 105 1.60 15.42 7.95
CA GLY A 105 1.70 14.91 6.58
C GLY A 105 1.28 15.98 5.56
N ALA A 106 1.09 15.56 4.31
CA ALA A 106 0.59 16.44 3.26
C ALA A 106 -0.75 17.11 3.63
N HIS A 107 -0.90 18.36 3.23
CA HIS A 107 -1.95 19.28 3.68
C HIS A 107 -3.33 19.03 3.04
N THR A 108 -3.41 18.07 2.12
CA THR A 108 -4.56 17.84 1.23
C THR A 108 -5.88 17.70 1.98
N ASN A 109 -5.92 16.92 3.06
CA ASN A 109 -7.15 16.73 3.84
C ASN A 109 -7.69 18.05 4.40
N LEU A 110 -6.83 18.87 5.03
CA LEU A 110 -7.26 20.14 5.62
C LEU A 110 -7.59 21.16 4.53
N ALA A 111 -6.79 21.25 3.46
CA ALA A 111 -7.08 22.13 2.33
C ALA A 111 -8.46 21.83 1.72
N LEU A 112 -8.76 20.55 1.46
CA LEU A 112 -10.08 20.13 0.96
C LEU A 112 -11.21 20.55 1.91
N LEU A 113 -11.04 20.38 3.22
CA LEU A 113 -12.01 20.80 4.21
C LEU A 113 -12.25 22.32 4.16
N LEU A 114 -11.17 23.12 4.16
CA LEU A 114 -11.27 24.58 4.15
C LEU A 114 -11.88 25.11 2.86
N MET A 115 -11.62 24.45 1.72
CA MET A 115 -12.20 24.80 0.42
C MET A 115 -13.69 24.43 0.33
N THR A 116 -14.11 23.32 0.95
CA THR A 116 -15.51 22.84 0.89
C THR A 116 -16.40 23.38 2.01
N HIS A 117 -15.83 23.65 3.18
CA HIS A 117 -16.52 24.13 4.38
C HIS A 117 -15.85 25.41 4.92
N PRO A 118 -15.77 26.50 4.13
CA PRO A 118 -15.00 27.70 4.50
C PRO A 118 -15.51 28.37 5.78
N HIS A 119 -16.78 28.16 6.16
CA HIS A 119 -17.35 28.68 7.40
C HIS A 119 -16.77 28.00 8.66
N LEU A 120 -16.25 26.77 8.56
CA LEU A 120 -15.65 26.04 9.69
C LEU A 120 -14.26 26.54 10.04
N ARG A 121 -13.60 27.31 9.16
CA ARG A 121 -12.27 27.91 9.44
C ARG A 121 -12.26 28.71 10.74
N ARG A 122 -13.38 29.36 11.09
CA ARG A 122 -13.52 30.19 12.30
C ARG A 122 -13.46 29.39 13.60
N ASN A 123 -13.66 28.08 13.52
CA ASN A 123 -13.56 27.15 14.65
C ASN A 123 -12.17 26.51 14.72
N VAL A 124 -11.27 26.80 13.77
CA VAL A 124 -9.87 26.39 13.88
C VAL A 124 -9.14 27.44 14.70
N GLU A 125 -8.73 27.10 15.92
CA GLU A 125 -8.01 28.03 16.80
C GLU A 125 -6.60 28.31 16.27
N ARG A 126 -5.93 27.23 15.82
CA ARG A 126 -4.57 27.26 15.32
C ARG A 126 -4.27 26.01 14.51
N ILE A 127 -3.36 26.14 13.56
CA ILE A 127 -2.81 25.03 12.78
C ILE A 127 -1.32 24.91 13.12
N TYR A 128 -0.91 23.76 13.64
CA TYR A 128 0.48 23.38 13.84
C TYR A 128 0.93 22.50 12.69
N VAL A 129 2.04 22.84 12.04
CA VAL A 129 2.50 22.15 10.83
C VAL A 129 3.91 21.59 11.04
N SER A 130 4.07 20.28 10.91
CA SER A 130 5.38 19.64 10.70
C SER A 130 5.71 19.66 9.21
N GLY A 131 6.65 20.50 8.81
CA GLY A 131 7.08 20.61 7.42
C GLY A 131 7.57 22.01 7.05
N GLY A 132 8.05 22.14 5.82
CA GLY A 132 8.72 23.34 5.33
C GLY A 132 10.22 23.36 5.60
N ALA A 133 10.95 24.14 4.82
CA ALA A 133 12.39 24.40 4.90
C ALA A 133 12.61 25.88 4.55
N VAL A 134 12.65 26.76 5.55
CA VAL A 134 12.58 28.22 5.32
C VAL A 134 13.96 28.79 5.03
N ARG A 135 14.93 28.54 5.91
CA ARG A 135 16.32 29.01 5.79
C ARG A 135 17.33 27.87 5.64
N VAL A 136 16.84 26.65 5.44
CA VAL A 136 17.65 25.43 5.28
C VAL A 136 17.29 24.73 3.96
N ALA A 137 18.14 23.79 3.54
CA ALA A 137 17.84 22.96 2.38
C ALA A 137 16.68 21.99 2.66
N GLY A 138 15.97 21.62 1.59
CA GLY A 138 14.90 20.63 1.63
C GLY A 138 15.38 19.20 1.92
N ASN A 139 14.44 18.28 2.12
CA ASN A 139 14.72 16.86 2.47
C ASN A 139 14.16 15.85 1.46
N LEU A 140 13.91 16.25 0.21
CA LEU A 140 13.43 15.32 -0.82
C LEU A 140 14.48 14.27 -1.16
N PHE A 141 14.38 13.06 -0.62
CA PHE A 141 15.39 12.00 -0.77
C PHE A 141 15.72 11.62 -2.23
N THR A 142 14.73 11.26 -3.04
CA THR A 142 14.93 10.78 -4.43
C THR A 142 14.82 11.89 -5.47
N ALA A 143 14.39 13.08 -5.07
CA ALA A 143 14.13 14.21 -5.96
C ALA A 143 15.08 15.40 -5.73
N THR A 144 16.06 15.32 -4.81
CA THR A 144 16.96 16.45 -4.48
C THR A 144 17.63 17.06 -5.71
N ALA A 145 18.00 16.22 -6.69
CA ALA A 145 18.67 16.65 -7.91
C ALA A 145 17.79 17.55 -8.80
N ALA A 146 16.46 17.40 -8.72
CA ALA A 146 15.48 18.21 -9.45
C ALA A 146 14.96 19.39 -8.61
N ASN A 147 14.76 19.16 -7.31
CA ASN A 147 14.26 20.14 -6.35
C ASN A 147 15.01 19.99 -5.01
N PRO A 148 15.99 20.86 -4.74
CA PRO A 148 16.77 20.85 -3.49
C PRO A 148 16.13 21.69 -2.36
N PHE A 149 15.00 22.34 -2.60
CA PHE A 149 14.45 23.37 -1.71
C PHE A 149 13.30 22.86 -0.85
N ALA A 150 12.47 22.00 -1.40
CA ALA A 150 11.23 21.64 -0.74
C ALA A 150 11.40 20.62 0.39
N GLU A 151 10.55 20.77 1.39
CA GLU A 151 10.33 19.74 2.40
C GLU A 151 9.27 18.75 1.90
N PHE A 152 9.42 17.48 2.29
CA PHE A 152 8.65 16.34 1.83
C PHE A 152 7.13 16.50 1.94
N ASN A 153 6.60 16.97 3.08
CA ASN A 153 5.14 17.15 3.27
C ASN A 153 4.59 18.30 2.41
N PHE A 154 5.37 19.36 2.22
CA PHE A 154 4.99 20.48 1.34
C PHE A 154 5.08 20.09 -0.14
N PHE A 155 6.12 19.35 -0.53
CA PHE A 155 6.24 18.80 -1.88
C PHE A 155 5.14 17.79 -2.22
N GLY A 156 4.62 17.07 -1.22
CA GLY A 156 3.55 16.09 -1.39
C GLY A 156 2.27 16.68 -1.99
N ASP A 157 1.94 17.94 -1.68
CA ASP A 157 0.85 18.70 -2.29
C ASP A 157 1.08 20.22 -2.11
N PRO A 158 1.89 20.87 -2.97
CA PRO A 158 2.27 22.27 -2.83
C PRO A 158 1.07 23.21 -2.83
N PHE A 159 0.06 22.92 -3.66
CA PHE A 159 -1.13 23.73 -3.74
C PHE A 159 -1.97 23.62 -2.47
N ALA A 160 -2.13 22.43 -1.89
CA ALA A 160 -2.80 22.29 -0.59
C ALA A 160 -2.04 23.00 0.54
N ALA A 161 -0.70 22.93 0.55
CA ALA A 161 0.10 23.63 1.54
C ALA A 161 -0.08 25.16 1.43
N TYR A 162 -0.11 25.70 0.21
CA TYR A 162 -0.45 27.10 -0.05
C TYR A 162 -1.86 27.44 0.49
N GLN A 163 -2.88 26.63 0.18
CA GLN A 163 -4.25 26.87 0.66
C GLN A 163 -4.35 26.89 2.19
N VAL A 164 -3.59 26.04 2.89
CA VAL A 164 -3.59 26.00 4.36
C VAL A 164 -2.90 27.22 4.95
N LEU A 165 -1.70 27.58 4.46
CA LEU A 165 -0.94 28.73 4.97
C LEU A 165 -1.66 30.06 4.68
N HIS A 166 -2.36 30.16 3.55
CA HIS A 166 -3.14 31.33 3.15
C HIS A 166 -4.60 31.31 3.62
N SER A 167 -4.96 30.39 4.51
CA SER A 167 -6.35 30.24 4.98
C SER A 167 -6.87 31.40 5.86
N GLY A 168 -5.95 32.22 6.39
CA GLY A 168 -6.22 33.25 7.39
C GLY A 168 -6.34 32.73 8.83
N VAL A 169 -6.16 31.42 9.04
CA VAL A 169 -6.07 30.81 10.37
C VAL A 169 -4.64 30.98 10.91
N PRO A 170 -4.43 31.28 12.20
CA PRO A 170 -3.08 31.33 12.77
C PRO A 170 -2.33 30.02 12.57
N VAL A 171 -1.12 30.09 12.01
CA VAL A 171 -0.26 28.93 11.75
C VAL A 171 1.01 29.01 12.58
N THR A 172 1.37 27.88 13.20
CA THR A 172 2.69 27.64 13.78
C THR A 172 3.40 26.59 12.94
N LEU A 173 4.46 27.00 12.23
CA LEU A 173 5.27 26.13 11.40
C LEU A 173 6.42 25.55 12.23
N VAL A 174 6.61 24.24 12.13
CA VAL A 174 7.74 23.51 12.73
C VAL A 174 8.57 22.91 11.58
N PRO A 175 9.37 23.75 10.89
CA PRO A 175 10.09 23.37 9.69
C PRO A 175 11.38 22.62 9.99
N LEU A 176 12.05 22.18 8.93
CA LEU A 176 13.40 21.59 8.97
C LEU A 176 14.41 22.48 9.70
N ASP A 177 14.23 23.80 9.72
CA ASP A 177 15.07 24.73 10.49
C ASP A 177 15.17 24.31 11.96
N ALA A 178 14.04 24.01 12.59
CA ALA A 178 14.02 23.52 13.97
C ALA A 178 14.20 22.01 14.06
N THR A 179 13.54 21.24 13.19
CA THR A 179 13.47 19.78 13.37
C THR A 179 14.80 19.08 13.03
N ASN A 180 15.66 19.67 12.19
CA ASN A 180 17.03 19.20 11.98
C ASN A 180 17.94 19.42 13.21
N THR A 181 17.50 20.20 14.20
CA THR A 181 18.24 20.36 15.45
C THR A 181 17.89 19.29 16.50
N VAL A 182 17.05 18.30 16.15
CA VAL A 182 16.65 17.18 17.03
C VAL A 182 16.96 15.82 16.38
N PRO A 183 18.25 15.52 16.12
CA PRO A 183 18.65 14.22 15.61
C PRO A 183 18.45 13.13 16.68
N VAL A 184 18.23 11.90 16.23
CA VAL A 184 18.38 10.71 17.08
C VAL A 184 19.86 10.41 17.23
N THR A 185 20.43 10.82 18.36
CA THR A 185 21.82 10.51 18.72
C THR A 185 21.94 9.11 19.32
N GLU A 186 23.16 8.60 19.42
CA GLU A 186 23.39 7.29 20.05
C GLU A 186 23.10 7.34 21.56
N GLU A 187 23.29 8.49 22.21
CA GLU A 187 22.92 8.72 23.62
C GLU A 187 21.40 8.67 23.80
N PHE A 188 20.64 9.34 22.92
CA PHE A 188 19.17 9.26 22.96
C PHE A 188 18.69 7.82 22.73
N TYR A 189 19.24 7.13 21.71
CA TYR A 189 18.89 5.75 21.43
C TYR A 189 19.19 4.83 22.63
N SER A 190 20.36 4.99 23.26
CA SER A 190 20.77 4.20 24.43
C SER A 190 19.88 4.46 25.64
N GLU A 191 19.54 5.72 25.90
CA GLU A 191 18.61 6.06 26.98
C GLU A 191 17.19 5.56 26.70
N PHE A 192 16.71 5.62 25.45
CA PHE A 192 15.41 5.05 25.09
C PHE A 192 15.43 3.52 25.26
N ARG A 193 16.50 2.85 24.84
CA ARG A 193 16.69 1.40 25.05
C ARG A 193 16.59 1.04 26.54
N ARG A 194 17.16 1.87 27.43
CA ARG A 194 17.13 1.66 28.88
C ARG A 194 15.78 1.99 29.51
N ARG A 195 15.02 2.93 28.94
CA ARG A 195 13.75 3.45 29.48
C ARG A 195 12.55 2.98 28.66
N GLN A 196 12.11 1.75 28.94
CA GLN A 196 10.95 1.12 28.31
C GLN A 196 9.96 0.54 29.36
N SER A 197 9.61 1.35 30.36
CA SER A 197 8.77 0.93 31.50
C SER A 197 7.29 0.73 31.13
N THR A 198 6.87 1.16 29.94
CA THR A 198 5.50 1.07 29.42
C THR A 198 5.46 0.33 28.09
N TYR A 199 4.30 -0.20 27.71
CA TYR A 199 4.12 -0.83 26.39
C TYR A 199 4.27 0.17 25.24
N GLU A 200 3.87 1.43 25.45
CA GLU A 200 4.05 2.51 24.49
C GLU A 200 5.54 2.78 24.22
N ALA A 201 6.36 2.83 25.27
CA ALA A 201 7.80 3.02 25.16
C ALA A 201 8.47 1.81 24.48
N GLN A 202 8.05 0.59 24.81
CA GLN A 202 8.54 -0.63 24.16
C GLN A 202 8.23 -0.65 22.66
N TYR A 203 6.97 -0.33 22.27
CA TYR A 203 6.57 -0.22 20.87
C TYR A 203 7.36 0.87 20.15
N GLY A 204 7.43 2.06 20.74
CA GLY A 204 8.15 3.20 20.17
C GLY A 204 9.64 2.90 19.96
N PHE A 205 10.27 2.23 20.92
CA PHE A 205 11.66 1.80 20.79
C PHE A 205 11.81 0.72 19.71
N GLN A 206 10.96 -0.30 19.68
CA GLN A 206 11.03 -1.37 18.66
C GLN A 206 10.85 -0.83 17.25
N SER A 207 9.90 0.09 17.03
CA SER A 207 9.73 0.79 15.74
C SER A 207 10.98 1.60 15.37
N LEU A 208 11.55 2.37 16.30
CA LEU A 208 12.77 3.14 16.06
C LEU A 208 13.96 2.22 15.74
N ASP A 209 14.13 1.14 16.49
CA ASP A 209 15.22 0.18 16.34
C ASP A 209 15.22 -0.46 14.94
N GLN A 210 14.04 -0.85 14.45
CA GLN A 210 13.90 -1.38 13.09
C GLN A 210 14.27 -0.36 12.00
N VAL A 211 13.92 0.91 12.19
CA VAL A 211 14.28 1.98 11.24
C VAL A 211 15.80 2.21 11.25
N LEU A 212 16.42 2.26 12.43
CA LEU A 212 17.84 2.51 12.58
C LEU A 212 18.71 1.34 12.11
N ALA A 213 18.29 0.09 12.32
CA ALA A 213 18.98 -1.09 11.81
C ALA A 213 19.21 -1.03 10.29
N ARG A 214 18.27 -0.42 9.53
CA ARG A 214 18.42 -0.19 8.08
C ARG A 214 19.36 0.95 7.73
N ARG A 215 19.45 1.99 8.57
CA ARG A 215 20.25 3.21 8.34
C ARG A 215 21.69 3.13 8.82
N ARG A 216 21.99 2.38 9.88
CA ARG A 216 23.35 2.19 10.45
C ARG A 216 24.39 1.69 9.44
N ARG A 217 23.96 1.21 8.27
CA ARG A 217 24.81 0.84 7.11
C ARG A 217 25.27 2.01 6.21
N ARG A 218 24.86 3.26 6.43
CA ARG A 218 25.22 4.42 5.57
C ARG A 218 26.12 5.47 6.22
N SER A 219 26.42 5.39 7.52
CA SER A 219 27.13 6.46 8.25
C SER A 219 28.39 5.93 8.92
N ASP A 220 29.56 6.40 8.46
CA ASP A 220 30.84 6.27 9.17
C ASP A 220 30.99 7.30 10.31
N SER A 221 29.98 8.13 10.55
CA SER A 221 30.02 9.15 11.62
C SER A 221 29.50 8.55 12.93
N HIS A 222 30.38 8.48 13.93
CA HIS A 222 30.18 7.74 15.17
C HIS A 222 29.16 8.37 16.15
N ASN A 223 28.58 9.55 15.85
CA ASN A 223 27.71 10.30 16.78
C ASN A 223 26.29 10.64 16.25
N ASN A 224 25.96 10.41 14.98
CA ASN A 224 24.63 10.72 14.44
C ASN A 224 24.09 9.55 13.60
N THR A 225 22.88 9.07 13.95
CA THR A 225 22.21 7.99 13.23
C THR A 225 21.64 8.43 11.87
N GLY A 226 21.63 9.75 11.60
CA GLY A 226 21.05 10.35 10.40
C GLY A 226 19.52 10.31 10.37
N TYR A 227 18.87 10.02 11.50
CA TYR A 227 17.42 10.05 11.70
C TYR A 227 17.05 11.19 12.66
N TYR A 228 15.84 11.74 12.55
CA TYR A 228 15.42 12.92 13.30
C TYR A 228 14.02 12.72 13.88
N MET A 229 13.73 13.38 15.01
CA MET A 229 12.45 13.27 15.70
C MET A 229 11.40 14.28 15.19
N TRP A 230 11.31 14.45 13.86
CA TRP A 230 10.52 15.52 13.22
C TRP A 230 9.07 15.61 13.74
N ASP A 231 8.27 14.57 13.56
CA ASP A 231 6.84 14.56 13.91
C ASP A 231 6.61 14.62 15.42
N SER A 232 7.42 13.88 16.19
CA SER A 232 7.34 13.88 17.65
C SER A 232 7.68 15.26 18.21
N PHE A 233 8.66 15.96 17.64
CA PHE A 233 9.05 17.31 18.04
C PHE A 233 7.95 18.31 17.71
N ALA A 234 7.35 18.25 16.51
CA ALA A 234 6.21 19.09 16.15
C ALA A 234 5.01 18.89 17.11
N ALA A 235 4.71 17.64 17.49
CA ALA A 235 3.69 17.36 18.50
C ALA A 235 4.05 17.95 19.87
N GLY A 236 5.32 17.88 20.28
CA GLY A 236 5.83 18.52 21.50
C GLY A 236 5.64 20.03 21.49
N VAL A 237 6.05 20.70 20.40
CA VAL A 237 5.89 22.14 20.20
C VAL A 237 4.41 22.52 20.29
N ALA A 238 3.53 21.81 19.58
CA ALA A 238 2.09 22.07 19.61
C ALA A 238 1.51 21.97 21.03
N LEU A 239 1.81 20.88 21.75
CA LEU A 239 1.35 20.66 23.11
C LEU A 239 1.87 21.71 24.09
N SER A 240 3.12 22.14 23.95
CA SER A 240 3.69 23.19 24.79
C SER A 240 3.01 24.53 24.56
N SER A 241 2.79 24.92 23.29
CA SER A 241 2.07 26.15 22.96
C SER A 241 0.62 26.14 23.45
N MET A 242 -0.07 24.99 23.35
CA MET A 242 -1.44 24.84 23.87
C MET A 242 -1.53 24.98 25.39
N ARG A 243 -0.47 24.63 26.15
CA ARG A 243 -0.47 24.71 27.62
C ARG A 243 -0.21 26.12 28.15
N HIS A 244 0.67 26.87 27.51
CA HIS A 244 1.19 28.14 28.05
C HIS A 244 0.60 29.38 27.39
N GLY A 245 -0.09 29.22 26.26
CA GLY A 245 -0.51 30.36 25.43
C GLY A 245 0.69 31.08 24.78
N GLU A 246 0.43 31.94 23.80
CA GLU A 246 1.50 32.64 23.06
C GLU A 246 1.94 33.96 23.71
N THR A 247 1.18 34.48 24.69
CA THR A 247 1.24 35.90 25.07
C THR A 247 1.74 36.22 26.48
N ASN A 248 2.11 35.24 27.31
CA ASN A 248 2.52 35.50 28.70
C ASN A 248 3.92 34.99 29.04
N GLY A 249 4.97 35.52 28.41
CA GLY A 249 6.37 35.45 28.88
C GLY A 249 7.00 34.06 29.09
N GLY A 250 6.26 32.95 28.95
CA GLY A 250 6.70 31.59 29.21
C GLY A 250 7.34 30.89 28.00
N GLY A 251 7.13 31.41 26.78
CA GLY A 251 7.65 30.83 25.55
C GLY A 251 7.20 29.38 25.33
N ASN A 252 7.62 28.79 24.21
CA ASN A 252 7.48 27.35 24.01
C ASN A 252 8.60 26.61 24.76
N GLU A 253 8.30 25.54 25.48
CA GLU A 253 9.29 24.80 26.29
C GLU A 253 10.40 24.16 25.44
N PHE A 254 10.11 23.85 24.18
CA PHE A 254 10.95 23.00 23.34
C PHE A 254 11.58 23.72 22.17
N ALA A 255 11.01 24.83 21.71
CA ALA A 255 11.47 25.56 20.53
C ALA A 255 11.60 27.07 20.77
N GLU A 256 12.57 27.69 20.11
CA GLU A 256 12.54 29.14 19.85
C GLU A 256 11.61 29.40 18.66
N LEU A 257 10.80 30.45 18.77
CA LEU A 257 9.76 30.77 17.80
C LEU A 257 9.82 32.26 17.43
N GLU A 258 9.71 32.56 16.14
CA GLU A 258 9.67 33.93 15.63
C GLU A 258 8.59 34.09 14.55
N TYR A 259 8.06 35.30 14.39
CA TYR A 259 7.15 35.59 13.29
C TYR A 259 7.95 35.86 12.02
N MET A 260 7.62 35.12 10.95
CA MET A 260 8.20 35.30 9.63
C MET A 260 7.10 35.54 8.59
N ASN A 261 7.44 36.29 7.55
CA ASN A 261 6.59 36.48 6.38
C ASN A 261 6.98 35.47 5.31
N ILE A 262 6.16 34.44 5.12
CA ILE A 262 6.49 33.31 4.23
C ILE A 262 5.42 33.08 3.18
N THR A 263 5.75 32.32 2.15
CA THR A 263 4.80 31.75 1.19
C THR A 263 5.24 30.37 0.72
N VAL A 264 4.38 29.69 -0.05
CA VAL A 264 4.68 28.38 -0.64
C VAL A 264 4.73 28.52 -2.16
N VAL A 265 5.85 28.13 -2.76
CA VAL A 265 5.97 28.07 -4.22
C VAL A 265 5.18 26.87 -4.73
N THR A 266 4.24 27.12 -5.64
CA THR A 266 3.33 26.08 -6.16
C THR A 266 3.62 25.67 -7.60
N SER A 267 4.35 26.51 -8.34
CA SER A 267 4.78 26.27 -9.71
C SER A 267 5.99 27.15 -10.04
N ASN A 268 6.69 26.85 -11.13
CA ASN A 268 7.97 27.46 -11.51
C ASN A 268 7.80 28.37 -12.73
N GLU A 269 8.52 29.48 -12.77
CA GLU A 269 8.51 30.40 -13.92
C GLU A 269 9.04 29.75 -15.21
N PRO A 270 8.56 30.18 -16.40
CA PRO A 270 7.66 31.32 -16.63
C PRO A 270 6.18 30.98 -16.37
N TYR A 271 5.48 31.88 -15.68
CA TYR A 271 4.03 31.76 -15.45
C TYR A 271 3.23 31.96 -16.74
N GLY A 272 2.17 31.17 -16.91
CA GLY A 272 1.31 31.16 -18.10
C GLY A 272 1.81 30.23 -19.22
N ALA A 273 2.95 29.56 -19.05
CA ALA A 273 3.42 28.56 -20.01
C ALA A 273 2.55 27.29 -19.97
N ARG A 274 2.19 26.78 -21.16
CA ARG A 274 1.42 25.54 -21.33
C ARG A 274 2.29 24.45 -21.93
N ASP A 275 3.13 23.86 -21.09
CA ASP A 275 4.07 22.80 -21.49
C ASP A 275 3.55 21.38 -21.20
N GLY A 276 2.30 21.26 -20.72
CA GLY A 276 1.67 19.99 -20.36
C GLY A 276 1.95 19.53 -18.94
N SER A 277 2.78 20.27 -18.18
CA SER A 277 3.18 19.88 -16.83
C SER A 277 2.15 20.24 -15.75
N ASN A 278 1.22 21.17 -16.00
CA ASN A 278 0.34 21.76 -14.99
C ASN A 278 -1.15 21.49 -15.28
N PRO A 279 -1.72 20.38 -14.77
CA PRO A 279 -3.12 20.00 -14.97
C PRO A 279 -4.18 20.99 -14.47
N PHE A 280 -3.81 22.04 -13.72
CA PHE A 280 -4.74 23.12 -13.41
C PHE A 280 -5.07 23.97 -14.63
N PHE A 281 -4.15 24.08 -15.60
CA PHE A 281 -4.26 24.95 -16.78
C PHE A 281 -4.25 24.16 -18.09
N ASP A 282 -3.38 23.17 -18.22
CA ASP A 282 -3.13 22.45 -19.47
C ASP A 282 -4.34 21.64 -19.95
N GLY A 283 -4.59 21.68 -21.27
CA GLY A 283 -5.73 21.00 -21.89
C GLY A 283 -7.11 21.54 -21.48
N ARG A 284 -7.18 22.71 -20.81
CA ARG A 284 -8.43 23.30 -20.33
C ARG A 284 -8.69 24.68 -20.92
N THR A 285 -9.97 24.95 -21.16
CA THR A 285 -10.49 26.27 -21.55
C THR A 285 -10.64 27.22 -20.36
N LYS A 286 -10.89 26.68 -19.16
CA LYS A 286 -10.91 27.41 -17.89
C LYS A 286 -10.03 26.70 -16.87
N PRO A 287 -9.14 27.41 -16.16
CA PRO A 287 -8.33 26.80 -15.12
C PRO A 287 -9.19 26.19 -14.00
N LYS A 288 -8.72 25.08 -13.42
CA LYS A 288 -9.35 24.49 -12.23
C LYS A 288 -9.36 25.48 -11.07
N PHE A 289 -10.37 25.37 -10.21
CA PHE A 289 -10.55 26.20 -9.01
C PHE A 289 -10.64 27.71 -9.29
N GLY A 290 -10.88 28.12 -10.54
CA GLY A 290 -10.92 29.53 -10.92
C GLY A 290 -9.56 30.24 -10.83
N LEU A 291 -8.45 29.50 -10.91
CA LEU A 291 -7.10 30.07 -10.89
C LEU A 291 -6.86 31.00 -12.08
N GLN A 292 -6.00 32.00 -11.90
CA GLN A 292 -5.68 33.00 -12.92
C GLN A 292 -4.42 32.64 -13.69
N GLU A 293 -4.49 32.72 -15.02
CA GLU A 293 -3.36 32.50 -15.93
C GLU A 293 -2.34 33.65 -15.83
N GLY A 294 -1.05 33.36 -15.98
CA GLY A 294 0.04 34.34 -15.84
C GLY A 294 0.39 34.70 -14.38
N ARG A 295 -0.12 33.96 -13.39
CA ARG A 295 0.20 34.13 -11.96
C ARG A 295 0.98 32.96 -11.38
N VAL A 296 1.32 33.06 -10.09
CA VAL A 296 2.19 32.15 -9.31
C VAL A 296 1.81 30.66 -9.31
N HIS A 297 0.59 30.32 -9.72
CA HIS A 297 0.12 28.92 -9.83
C HIS A 297 0.19 28.36 -11.26
N SER A 298 0.47 29.21 -12.25
CA SER A 298 0.33 28.90 -13.69
C SER A 298 1.64 28.60 -14.40
N GLY A 299 2.68 28.28 -13.64
CA GLY A 299 3.99 27.91 -14.17
C GLY A 299 4.15 26.40 -14.41
N HIS A 300 5.38 25.99 -14.70
CA HIS A 300 5.76 24.59 -14.79
C HIS A 300 5.65 23.92 -13.43
N VAL A 301 5.13 22.70 -13.40
CA VAL A 301 5.07 21.88 -12.18
C VAL A 301 5.94 20.66 -12.40
N GLN A 302 6.81 20.32 -11.43
CA GLN A 302 7.71 19.18 -11.56
C GLN A 302 6.94 17.89 -11.82
N THR A 303 7.17 17.19 -12.93
CA THR A 303 6.43 15.98 -13.40
C THR A 303 6.97 14.66 -12.85
N GLY A 304 8.19 14.67 -12.31
CA GLY A 304 8.82 13.51 -11.68
C GLY A 304 10.26 13.79 -11.27
N ILE A 305 10.98 12.74 -10.87
CA ILE A 305 12.37 12.86 -10.38
C ILE A 305 13.41 13.08 -11.49
N ARG A 306 13.04 12.84 -12.75
CA ARG A 306 13.88 13.07 -13.94
C ARG A 306 13.28 14.12 -14.87
N ASP A 307 12.52 15.06 -14.30
CA ASP A 307 11.93 16.14 -15.09
C ASP A 307 13.05 16.96 -15.75
N ALA A 308 13.07 16.96 -17.08
CA ALA A 308 14.08 17.65 -17.87
C ALA A 308 14.03 19.17 -17.68
N PHE A 309 12.87 19.73 -17.35
CA PHE A 309 12.76 21.14 -17.00
C PHE A 309 13.45 21.42 -15.67
N CYS A 310 13.31 20.54 -14.68
CA CYS A 310 13.89 20.76 -13.35
C CYS A 310 15.40 20.52 -13.30
N LEU A 311 15.92 19.66 -14.18
CA LEU A 311 17.34 19.33 -14.26
C LEU A 311 18.11 20.39 -15.06
N VAL A 312 19.17 20.93 -14.48
CA VAL A 312 20.02 21.93 -15.13
C VAL A 312 21.25 21.24 -15.75
N PRO A 313 21.43 21.24 -17.09
CA PRO A 313 22.58 20.60 -17.73
C PRO A 313 23.91 21.14 -17.20
N GLY A 314 24.81 20.25 -16.78
CA GLY A 314 26.12 20.61 -16.22
C GLY A 314 26.10 21.13 -14.77
N SER A 315 24.93 21.14 -14.11
CA SER A 315 24.77 21.47 -12.68
C SER A 315 24.31 20.24 -11.91
N ASN A 316 24.82 20.09 -10.68
CA ASN A 316 24.34 19.07 -9.73
C ASN A 316 23.12 19.55 -8.92
N ARG A 317 22.61 20.75 -9.21
CA ARG A 317 21.54 21.42 -8.47
C ARG A 317 20.39 21.73 -9.42
N GLY A 318 19.23 21.15 -9.13
CA GLY A 318 17.98 21.39 -9.88
C GLY A 318 17.40 22.76 -9.61
N ARG A 319 16.47 23.18 -10.48
CA ARG A 319 15.84 24.51 -10.45
C ARG A 319 14.37 24.53 -10.05
N CYS A 320 13.74 23.37 -9.84
CA CYS A 320 12.33 23.36 -9.44
C CYS A 320 12.19 23.62 -7.94
N GLU A 321 11.13 24.34 -7.59
CA GLU A 321 10.84 24.88 -6.27
C GLU A 321 9.42 24.50 -5.80
N ASP A 322 8.74 23.54 -6.45
CA ASP A 322 7.46 23.00 -6.00
C ASP A 322 7.49 22.68 -4.49
N GLY A 323 6.63 23.29 -3.69
CA GLY A 323 6.57 23.08 -2.24
C GLY A 323 7.66 23.81 -1.44
N TYR A 324 8.48 24.66 -2.05
CA TYR A 324 9.44 25.48 -1.34
C TYR A 324 8.73 26.52 -0.46
N THR A 325 9.05 26.53 0.83
CA THR A 325 8.63 27.56 1.77
C THR A 325 9.67 28.66 1.82
N THR A 326 9.33 29.86 1.37
CA THR A 326 10.30 30.95 1.20
C THR A 326 9.84 32.23 1.88
N GLU A 327 10.79 32.98 2.43
CA GLU A 327 10.53 34.30 3.00
C GLU A 327 10.28 35.32 1.87
N VAL A 328 9.20 36.08 2.00
CA VAL A 328 8.77 37.06 1.01
C VAL A 328 8.25 38.34 1.67
N SER A 329 8.42 39.47 1.00
CA SER A 329 7.96 40.79 1.47
C SER A 329 6.76 41.33 0.67
N GLY A 330 6.29 40.59 -0.34
CA GLY A 330 5.22 40.99 -1.25
C GLY A 330 3.80 40.66 -0.76
N PRO A 331 2.77 40.91 -1.59
CA PRO A 331 1.37 40.64 -1.25
C PRO A 331 1.04 39.15 -1.03
N GLU A 332 1.91 38.25 -1.50
CA GLU A 332 1.82 36.80 -1.29
C GLU A 332 2.38 36.34 0.07
N ALA A 333 2.85 37.27 0.90
CA ALA A 333 3.38 36.98 2.22
C ALA A 333 2.27 36.72 3.24
N VAL A 334 2.39 35.63 3.99
CA VAL A 334 1.59 35.38 5.19
C VAL A 334 2.48 35.36 6.42
N GLN A 335 2.02 36.02 7.48
CA GLN A 335 2.72 36.04 8.75
C GLN A 335 2.47 34.71 9.49
N VAL A 336 3.53 33.95 9.72
CA VAL A 336 3.51 32.62 10.33
C VAL A 336 4.45 32.58 11.51
N TYR A 337 4.07 31.87 12.58
CA TYR A 337 4.94 31.70 13.75
C TYR A 337 5.83 30.47 13.54
N VAL A 338 7.12 30.67 13.30
CA VAL A 338 8.04 29.64 12.82
C VAL A 338 8.99 29.22 13.93
N ALA A 339 9.09 27.91 14.17
CA ALA A 339 10.10 27.34 15.04
C ALA A 339 11.45 27.39 14.34
N THR A 340 12.45 28.02 14.97
CA THR A 340 13.78 28.21 14.37
C THR A 340 14.82 27.23 14.88
N THR A 341 14.71 26.79 16.13
CA THR A 341 15.65 25.84 16.73
C THR A 341 15.04 25.16 17.96
N ALA A 342 15.47 23.93 18.26
CA ALA A 342 15.11 23.24 19.49
C ALA A 342 15.98 23.71 20.67
N LYS A 343 15.32 24.02 21.78
CA LYS A 343 15.95 24.49 23.01
C LYS A 343 16.88 23.42 23.60
N PRO A 344 18.08 23.81 24.07
CA PRO A 344 18.98 22.88 24.74
C PRO A 344 18.37 22.40 26.06
N ASN A 345 18.77 21.22 26.49
CA ASN A 345 18.43 20.72 27.82
C ASN A 345 19.04 21.65 28.87
N THR A 346 18.20 22.10 29.80
CA THR A 346 18.61 23.01 30.89
C THR A 346 19.55 22.32 31.89
N ASN A 347 19.45 20.99 32.03
CA ASN A 347 20.33 20.20 32.87
C ASN A 347 21.62 19.81 32.13
N LYS A 348 22.71 20.53 32.40
CA LYS A 348 24.04 20.27 31.82
C LYS A 348 24.64 18.90 32.16
N SER A 349 24.12 18.19 33.16
CA SER A 349 24.56 16.83 33.51
C SER A 349 23.80 15.72 32.76
N SER A 350 22.73 16.08 32.03
CA SER A 350 21.96 15.14 31.22
C SER A 350 22.75 14.69 29.98
N LEU A 351 22.70 13.41 29.66
CA LEU A 351 23.21 12.86 28.38
C LEU A 351 22.33 13.24 27.18
N LEU A 352 21.08 13.67 27.44
CA LEU A 352 20.16 14.17 26.42
C LEU A 352 20.37 15.67 26.23
N ASP A 353 20.72 16.08 25.02
CA ASP A 353 21.13 17.44 24.65
C ASP A 353 19.96 18.43 24.45
N LYS A 354 18.75 17.93 24.16
CA LYS A 354 17.53 18.73 23.99
C LYS A 354 16.52 18.51 25.11
N GLU A 355 15.85 19.59 25.54
CA GLU A 355 14.79 19.49 26.56
C GLU A 355 13.62 18.63 26.07
N PHE A 356 13.31 18.70 24.77
CA PHE A 356 12.32 17.84 24.14
C PHE A 356 12.66 16.35 24.28
N CYS A 357 13.89 15.93 24.02
CA CYS A 357 14.30 14.52 24.08
C CYS A 357 14.08 13.92 25.47
N LYS A 358 14.39 14.70 26.52
CA LYS A 358 14.13 14.34 27.91
C LYS A 358 12.63 14.20 28.18
N SER A 359 11.85 15.23 27.85
CA SER A 359 10.39 15.24 28.02
C SER A 359 9.71 14.08 27.27
N PHE A 360 10.12 13.81 26.04
CA PHE A 360 9.61 12.71 25.22
C PHE A 360 9.79 11.35 25.91
N LEU A 361 11.00 11.05 26.40
CA LEU A 361 11.25 9.80 27.13
C LEU A 361 10.50 9.73 28.46
N GLU A 362 10.40 10.84 29.18
CA GLU A 362 9.62 10.90 30.42
C GLU A 362 8.15 10.59 30.15
N VAL A 363 7.51 11.30 29.21
CA VAL A 363 6.10 11.14 28.85
C VAL A 363 5.77 9.71 28.42
N LEU A 364 6.59 9.09 27.57
CA LEU A 364 6.35 7.71 27.15
C LEU A 364 6.45 6.71 28.30
N ASN A 365 7.28 6.99 29.31
CA ASN A 365 7.51 6.09 30.44
C ASN A 365 6.60 6.38 31.65
N LEU A 366 5.70 7.37 31.57
CA LEU A 366 4.75 7.66 32.63
C LEU A 366 3.73 6.52 32.78
N PRO A 367 3.54 5.95 33.99
CA PRO A 367 2.50 4.94 34.22
C PRO A 367 1.09 5.47 33.99
N LYS A 368 0.90 6.78 34.13
CA LYS A 368 -0.39 7.45 33.93
C LYS A 368 -0.76 7.38 32.45
N ASN A 369 -1.82 6.61 32.15
CA ASN A 369 -2.30 6.28 30.80
C ASN A 369 -1.51 5.22 30.04
N THR A 370 -0.64 4.44 30.71
CA THR A 370 0.00 3.30 30.05
C THR A 370 -1.04 2.29 29.55
N GLY A 371 -0.71 1.67 28.42
CA GLY A 371 -1.52 0.65 27.79
C GLY A 371 -1.72 -0.51 28.74
N ARG A 372 -2.94 -1.06 28.72
CA ARG A 372 -3.30 -2.19 29.59
C ARG A 372 -3.11 -3.55 28.93
N PHE A 373 -2.43 -3.58 27.79
CA PHE A 373 -2.39 -4.76 26.92
C PHE A 373 -1.05 -5.48 26.99
N ASN A 374 -1.11 -6.75 27.36
CA ASN A 374 -0.05 -7.72 27.16
C ASN A 374 -0.70 -9.03 26.73
N ILE A 375 -0.32 -9.52 25.55
CA ILE A 375 -0.95 -10.70 24.96
C ILE A 375 -0.78 -11.93 25.86
N SER A 376 0.37 -12.07 26.52
CA SER A 376 0.67 -13.18 27.42
C SER A 376 -0.10 -13.12 28.74
N THR A 377 -0.50 -11.92 29.19
CA THR A 377 -1.37 -11.79 30.37
C THR A 377 -2.85 -11.91 30.01
N GLN A 378 -3.25 -11.46 28.83
CA GLN A 378 -4.63 -11.60 28.34
C GLN A 378 -4.96 -13.04 27.93
N PHE A 379 -3.97 -13.76 27.39
CA PHE A 379 -4.12 -15.13 26.90
C PHE A 379 -3.06 -16.04 27.54
N PRO A 380 -3.38 -16.67 28.70
CA PRO A 380 -2.41 -17.45 29.48
C PRO A 380 -1.78 -18.64 28.73
N TYR A 381 -2.41 -19.08 27.63
CA TYR A 381 -1.95 -20.22 26.83
C TYR A 381 -1.50 -19.79 25.42
N TYR A 382 -1.26 -18.49 25.20
CA TYR A 382 -0.71 -18.00 23.93
C TYR A 382 0.62 -18.68 23.60
N ARG A 383 0.74 -19.17 22.36
CA ARG A 383 1.95 -19.76 21.80
C ARG A 383 2.02 -19.46 20.30
N GLU A 384 3.24 -19.23 19.82
CA GLU A 384 3.53 -19.17 18.39
C GLU A 384 3.66 -20.59 17.86
N VAL A 385 2.62 -21.07 17.16
CA VAL A 385 2.55 -22.43 16.61
C VAL A 385 2.50 -22.35 15.09
N LEU A 386 3.39 -23.08 14.42
CA LEU A 386 3.30 -23.28 12.97
C LEU A 386 2.60 -24.59 12.67
N TYR A 387 1.70 -24.56 11.69
CA TYR A 387 0.97 -25.74 11.25
C TYR A 387 1.52 -26.23 9.92
N LYS A 388 2.24 -27.36 9.99
CA LYS A 388 2.87 -27.99 8.83
C LYS A 388 2.39 -29.43 8.73
N PRO A 389 1.86 -29.86 7.57
CA PRO A 389 1.41 -31.22 7.38
C PRO A 389 2.60 -32.17 7.27
N ASP A 390 2.42 -33.42 7.70
CA ASP A 390 3.38 -34.50 7.48
C ASP A 390 2.95 -35.30 6.25
N PHE A 391 3.78 -35.26 5.20
CA PHE A 391 3.50 -35.92 3.94
C PHE A 391 4.21 -37.28 3.78
N ARG A 392 4.80 -37.84 4.85
CA ARG A 392 5.37 -39.18 4.84
C ARG A 392 4.26 -40.19 4.49
N ASN A 393 4.25 -40.69 3.25
CA ASN A 393 3.29 -41.64 2.66
C ASN A 393 2.04 -41.07 1.96
N VAL A 394 2.02 -39.77 1.62
CA VAL A 394 0.95 -39.19 0.80
C VAL A 394 1.44 -39.04 -0.64
N SER A 395 0.71 -39.63 -1.59
CA SER A 395 0.97 -39.44 -3.03
C SER A 395 0.88 -37.95 -3.39
N ARG A 396 1.69 -37.51 -4.35
CA ARG A 396 1.71 -36.12 -4.79
C ARG A 396 1.26 -35.98 -6.23
N GLY A 397 0.50 -34.92 -6.48
CA GLY A 397 0.17 -34.45 -7.81
C GLY A 397 1.28 -33.62 -8.41
N LYS A 398 0.94 -32.82 -9.42
CA LYS A 398 1.92 -31.99 -10.14
C LYS A 398 2.46 -30.88 -9.23
N PRO A 399 3.78 -30.64 -9.19
CA PRO A 399 4.35 -29.48 -8.51
C PRO A 399 3.87 -28.18 -9.14
N VAL A 400 3.27 -27.31 -8.33
CA VAL A 400 2.74 -26.01 -8.79
C VAL A 400 3.38 -24.85 -8.03
N ILE A 401 3.69 -23.79 -8.76
CA ILE A 401 3.97 -22.46 -8.21
C ILE A 401 2.83 -21.53 -8.61
N PHE A 402 2.30 -20.78 -7.63
CA PHE A 402 1.32 -19.74 -7.88
C PHE A 402 1.99 -18.36 -7.78
N ASP A 403 2.02 -17.62 -8.88
CA ASP A 403 2.57 -16.27 -9.01
C ASP A 403 1.43 -15.25 -9.08
N MET A 404 1.17 -14.56 -7.99
CA MET A 404 -0.01 -13.71 -7.80
C MET A 404 0.39 -12.26 -7.54
N ASP A 405 -0.51 -11.30 -7.73
CA ASP A 405 -0.27 -9.89 -7.42
C ASP A 405 -1.16 -9.34 -6.30
N MET A 406 -1.80 -10.25 -5.57
CA MET A 406 -2.51 -10.02 -4.30
C MET A 406 -3.85 -9.31 -4.45
N SER A 407 -4.51 -9.51 -5.59
CA SER A 407 -5.89 -9.09 -5.79
C SER A 407 -6.87 -9.93 -4.93
N PRO A 408 -8.12 -9.47 -4.71
CA PRO A 408 -9.16 -10.32 -4.12
C PRO A 408 -9.37 -11.66 -4.86
N GLY A 409 -9.25 -11.67 -6.19
CA GLY A 409 -9.36 -12.88 -7.01
C GLY A 409 -8.24 -13.88 -6.75
N ASP A 410 -7.03 -13.39 -6.50
CA ASP A 410 -5.89 -14.23 -6.16
C ASP A 410 -6.05 -14.92 -4.81
N PHE A 411 -6.62 -14.24 -3.81
CA PHE A 411 -6.87 -14.87 -2.51
C PHE A 411 -7.92 -15.98 -2.61
N VAL A 412 -8.97 -15.79 -3.40
CA VAL A 412 -9.95 -16.85 -3.69
C VAL A 412 -9.27 -17.99 -4.45
N SER A 413 -8.41 -17.68 -5.42
CA SER A 413 -7.61 -18.68 -6.16
C SER A 413 -6.68 -19.46 -5.25
N LEU A 414 -5.97 -18.81 -4.33
CA LEU A 414 -5.08 -19.45 -3.36
C LEU A 414 -5.89 -20.38 -2.45
N ILE A 415 -7.03 -19.92 -1.92
CA ILE A 415 -7.91 -20.77 -1.11
C ILE A 415 -8.35 -21.98 -1.93
N TYR A 416 -8.85 -21.77 -3.15
CA TYR A 416 -9.25 -22.87 -4.04
C TYR A 416 -8.11 -23.88 -4.28
N LEU A 417 -6.89 -23.42 -4.57
CA LEU A 417 -5.73 -24.32 -4.74
C LEU A 417 -5.37 -25.08 -3.46
N LEU A 418 -5.60 -24.49 -2.28
CA LEU A 418 -5.40 -25.14 -0.98
C LEU A 418 -6.53 -26.12 -0.62
N LYS A 419 -7.71 -26.01 -1.24
CA LYS A 419 -8.81 -26.97 -1.10
C LYS A 419 -8.59 -28.25 -1.89
N GLU A 420 -7.78 -28.17 -2.96
CA GLU A 420 -7.55 -29.31 -3.82
C GLU A 420 -6.66 -30.37 -3.14
N PRO A 421 -6.99 -31.67 -3.29
CA PRO A 421 -6.17 -32.74 -2.76
C PRO A 421 -4.73 -32.66 -3.26
N ARG A 422 -3.78 -32.95 -2.38
CA ARG A 422 -2.34 -32.91 -2.74
C ARG A 422 -2.02 -33.89 -3.87
N GLU A 423 -2.79 -34.97 -4.00
CA GLU A 423 -2.71 -35.97 -5.05
C GLU A 423 -3.07 -35.40 -6.43
N VAL A 424 -3.89 -34.35 -6.48
CA VAL A 424 -4.24 -33.62 -7.70
C VAL A 424 -3.18 -32.56 -7.98
N LEU A 425 -2.82 -31.76 -6.97
CA LEU A 425 -1.93 -30.61 -7.10
C LEU A 425 -1.06 -30.43 -5.85
N ASP A 426 0.26 -30.33 -6.01
CA ASP A 426 1.21 -30.09 -4.93
C ASP A 426 1.71 -28.64 -5.00
N LEU A 427 1.00 -27.70 -4.35
CA LEU A 427 1.39 -26.29 -4.27
C LEU A 427 2.69 -26.17 -3.46
N LYS A 428 3.79 -25.82 -4.16
CA LYS A 428 5.16 -25.77 -3.63
C LYS A 428 5.61 -24.39 -3.17
N GLY A 429 5.02 -23.33 -3.70
CA GLY A 429 5.44 -21.97 -3.39
C GLY A 429 4.47 -20.94 -3.95
N VAL A 430 4.41 -19.80 -3.27
CA VAL A 430 3.67 -18.61 -3.71
C VAL A 430 4.67 -17.51 -4.01
N LEU A 431 4.62 -16.95 -5.21
CA LEU A 431 5.39 -15.79 -5.62
C LEU A 431 4.47 -14.58 -5.68
N ILE A 432 4.96 -13.43 -5.25
CA ILE A 432 4.19 -12.19 -5.17
C ILE A 432 4.79 -11.15 -6.12
N ASN A 433 4.01 -10.61 -7.06
CA ASN A 433 4.44 -9.51 -7.93
C ASN A 433 4.30 -8.17 -7.19
N GLY A 434 5.44 -7.52 -6.90
CA GLY A 434 5.48 -6.28 -6.14
C GLY A 434 5.02 -5.03 -6.91
N ASN A 435 4.86 -5.14 -8.24
CA ASN A 435 4.42 -4.07 -9.13
C ASN A 435 2.93 -4.15 -9.51
N GLY A 436 2.18 -5.11 -8.94
CA GLY A 436 0.72 -5.16 -8.98
C GLY A 436 0.08 -4.60 -7.71
N TRP A 437 -0.88 -5.31 -7.11
CA TRP A 437 -1.64 -4.85 -5.93
C TRP A 437 -0.93 -5.09 -4.58
N ALA A 438 0.23 -5.75 -4.59
CA ALA A 438 0.93 -6.22 -3.40
C ALA A 438 1.52 -5.10 -2.51
N ASN A 439 1.46 -5.33 -1.19
CA ASN A 439 2.21 -4.60 -0.16
C ASN A 439 2.46 -5.46 1.10
N SER A 440 3.28 -4.99 2.04
CA SER A 440 3.71 -5.78 3.21
C SER A 440 2.55 -6.37 4.02
N ALA A 441 1.49 -5.60 4.25
CA ALA A 441 0.41 -6.05 5.11
C ALA A 441 -0.62 -6.94 4.38
N SER A 442 -0.60 -6.97 3.03
CA SER A 442 -1.27 -8.00 2.24
C SER A 442 -0.50 -9.33 2.26
N ILE A 443 0.85 -9.31 2.34
CA ILE A 443 1.68 -10.52 2.51
C ILE A 443 1.38 -11.21 3.85
N ASP A 444 1.15 -10.44 4.90
CA ASP A 444 0.67 -11.00 6.17
C ASP A 444 -0.67 -11.73 6.03
N ILE A 445 -1.56 -11.30 5.13
CA ILE A 445 -2.84 -11.99 4.85
C ILE A 445 -2.57 -13.33 4.16
N VAL A 446 -1.59 -13.41 3.25
CA VAL A 446 -1.19 -14.70 2.64
C VAL A 446 -0.70 -15.66 3.72
N TYR A 447 0.11 -15.19 4.66
CA TYR A 447 0.51 -16.00 5.81
C TYR A 447 -0.67 -16.43 6.68
N ASP A 448 -1.63 -15.53 6.93
CA ASP A 448 -2.83 -15.84 7.71
C ASP A 448 -3.73 -16.88 6.99
N VAL A 449 -3.87 -16.84 5.66
CA VAL A 449 -4.59 -17.85 4.85
C VAL A 449 -3.86 -19.18 4.85
N LEU A 450 -2.54 -19.20 4.65
CA LEU A 450 -1.74 -20.42 4.73
C LEU A 450 -1.84 -21.05 6.12
N HIS A 451 -1.81 -20.23 7.17
CA HIS A 451 -1.95 -20.67 8.55
C HIS A 451 -3.34 -21.23 8.85
N MET A 452 -4.40 -20.57 8.36
CA MET A 452 -5.78 -21.07 8.42
C MET A 452 -5.91 -22.46 7.81
N MET A 453 -5.29 -22.68 6.64
CA MET A 453 -5.33 -23.94 5.91
C MET A 453 -4.29 -24.96 6.39
N GLY A 454 -3.48 -24.64 7.41
CA GLY A 454 -2.48 -25.56 7.95
C GLY A 454 -1.31 -25.83 7.01
N ARG A 455 -0.95 -24.84 6.19
CA ARG A 455 0.08 -24.90 5.15
C ARG A 455 1.21 -23.91 5.38
N ASP A 456 1.66 -23.76 6.64
CA ASP A 456 2.83 -22.94 6.98
C ASP A 456 4.15 -23.52 6.41
N ASP A 457 4.11 -24.69 5.76
CA ASP A 457 5.21 -25.26 4.99
C ASP A 457 5.48 -24.54 3.67
N ILE A 458 4.47 -23.84 3.10
CA ILE A 458 4.60 -23.20 1.79
C ILE A 458 5.44 -21.91 1.89
N PRO A 459 6.58 -21.80 1.19
CA PRO A 459 7.36 -20.57 1.12
C PRO A 459 6.62 -19.50 0.29
N VAL A 460 6.73 -18.25 0.75
CA VAL A 460 6.17 -17.07 0.06
C VAL A 460 7.31 -16.13 -0.29
N GLY A 461 7.44 -15.76 -1.56
CA GLY A 461 8.54 -14.94 -2.06
C GLY A 461 8.06 -13.62 -2.67
N LEU A 462 8.63 -12.50 -2.23
CA LEU A 462 8.31 -11.17 -2.77
C LEU A 462 9.20 -10.85 -3.98
N GLY A 463 8.58 -10.52 -5.10
CA GLY A 463 9.18 -10.07 -6.33
C GLY A 463 9.64 -8.61 -6.32
N ASN A 464 10.09 -8.14 -7.48
CA ASN A 464 10.45 -6.73 -7.64
C ASN A 464 9.20 -5.85 -7.56
N THR A 465 9.35 -4.65 -6.98
CA THR A 465 8.29 -3.63 -6.90
C THR A 465 8.18 -2.77 -8.17
N ASN A 466 9.09 -2.95 -9.12
CA ASN A 466 9.13 -2.23 -10.38
C ASN A 466 8.97 -3.20 -11.55
N ALA A 467 8.35 -2.71 -12.62
CA ALA A 467 8.35 -3.36 -13.92
C ALA A 467 9.77 -3.60 -14.46
N LEU A 468 9.93 -4.64 -15.27
CA LEU A 468 11.17 -5.04 -15.90
C LEU A 468 11.79 -3.88 -16.71
N GLY A 469 13.10 -3.71 -16.58
CA GLY A 469 13.84 -2.65 -17.28
C GLY A 469 13.62 -1.24 -16.72
N ASN A 470 12.87 -1.07 -15.62
CA ASN A 470 12.74 0.21 -14.93
C ASN A 470 13.58 0.23 -13.63
N PRO A 471 14.82 0.78 -13.67
CA PRO A 471 15.71 0.82 -12.50
C PRO A 471 15.26 1.87 -11.47
N THR A 472 14.33 2.75 -11.83
CA THR A 472 13.89 3.85 -10.97
C THR A 472 12.63 3.44 -10.25
N LEU A 473 12.57 3.65 -8.92
CA LEU A 473 11.34 3.48 -8.15
C LEU A 473 10.39 4.60 -8.54
N GLY A 474 9.60 4.33 -9.56
CA GLY A 474 8.64 5.26 -10.14
C GLY A 474 7.33 4.54 -10.42
N CYS A 475 6.24 5.30 -10.48
CA CYS A 475 4.92 4.71 -10.73
C CYS A 475 4.64 4.48 -12.23
N LYS A 476 5.65 4.13 -13.03
CA LYS A 476 5.44 3.88 -14.46
C LYS A 476 4.40 2.76 -14.58
N ASN A 477 3.29 3.06 -15.24
CA ASN A 477 2.09 2.22 -15.40
C ASN A 477 1.34 1.89 -14.10
N SER A 478 1.98 1.76 -12.94
CA SER A 478 1.30 1.48 -11.66
C SER A 478 0.40 2.63 -11.17
N TYR A 479 0.55 3.83 -11.72
CA TYR A 479 -0.42 4.92 -11.52
C TYR A 479 -1.84 4.57 -12.01
N ALA A 480 -1.94 3.59 -12.92
CA ALA A 480 -3.21 3.11 -13.45
C ALA A 480 -3.98 2.23 -12.45
N ILE A 481 -3.32 1.71 -11.42
CA ILE A 481 -3.99 0.90 -10.40
C ILE A 481 -4.96 1.82 -9.63
N PRO A 482 -6.29 1.55 -9.65
CA PRO A 482 -7.25 2.37 -8.93
C PRO A 482 -6.96 2.33 -7.43
N HIS A 483 -7.13 3.47 -6.76
CA HIS A 483 -7.13 3.53 -5.30
C HIS A 483 -8.55 3.24 -4.77
N GLY A 484 -8.64 2.89 -3.49
CA GLY A 484 -9.92 2.80 -2.78
C GLY A 484 -10.23 4.14 -2.10
N SER A 485 -11.43 4.26 -1.54
CA SER A 485 -11.78 5.24 -0.51
C SER A 485 -10.76 5.29 0.64
N GLY A 486 -10.16 4.17 1.02
CA GLY A 486 -9.07 4.09 2.01
C GLY A 486 -7.69 4.51 1.51
N GLY A 487 -7.56 4.88 0.23
CA GLY A 487 -6.28 5.16 -0.43
C GLY A 487 -5.70 3.96 -1.21
N PHE A 488 -6.24 2.75 -1.04
CA PHE A 488 -5.92 1.57 -1.85
C PHE A 488 -7.13 0.62 -1.92
N VAL A 489 -7.34 -0.05 -3.06
CA VAL A 489 -8.49 -0.96 -3.25
C VAL A 489 -8.39 -2.20 -2.36
N ASP A 490 -7.20 -2.70 -2.10
CA ASP A 490 -6.97 -3.82 -1.19
C ASP A 490 -7.39 -3.47 0.25
N SER A 491 -7.08 -2.24 0.71
CA SER A 491 -7.53 -1.68 1.99
C SER A 491 -9.05 -1.74 2.10
N ASP A 492 -9.72 -1.52 0.97
CA ASP A 492 -11.17 -1.47 0.86
C ASP A 492 -11.79 -2.81 0.53
N THR A 493 -11.00 -3.87 0.49
CA THR A 493 -11.47 -5.22 0.22
C THR A 493 -10.87 -6.14 1.26
N LEU A 494 -9.72 -6.73 0.98
CA LEU A 494 -9.07 -7.75 1.78
C LEU A 494 -8.79 -7.33 3.22
N TYR A 495 -8.37 -6.08 3.47
CA TYR A 495 -8.08 -5.63 4.85
C TYR A 495 -9.32 -5.51 5.74
N GLY A 496 -10.47 -5.19 5.16
CA GLY A 496 -11.75 -5.14 5.89
C GLY A 496 -12.08 -6.51 6.50
N LEU A 497 -11.71 -7.59 5.81
CA LEU A 497 -11.96 -8.96 6.23
C LEU A 497 -10.74 -9.67 6.83
N ALA A 498 -9.52 -9.14 6.69
CA ALA A 498 -8.31 -9.76 7.24
C ALA A 498 -8.37 -10.02 8.75
N ARG A 499 -9.23 -9.31 9.48
CA ARG A 499 -9.45 -9.53 10.91
C ARG A 499 -10.24 -10.78 11.25
N SER A 500 -10.98 -11.37 10.30
CA SER A 500 -11.66 -12.65 10.52
C SER A 500 -10.71 -13.84 10.39
N LEU A 501 -9.56 -13.67 9.73
CA LEU A 501 -8.57 -14.72 9.57
C LEU A 501 -7.77 -14.94 10.87
N PRO A 502 -7.32 -16.18 11.15
CA PRO A 502 -6.39 -16.42 12.24
C PRO A 502 -5.06 -15.71 11.99
N ARG A 503 -4.33 -15.39 13.07
CA ARG A 503 -3.02 -14.75 13.00
C ARG A 503 -1.91 -15.79 12.88
N SER A 504 -1.21 -15.82 11.75
CA SER A 504 0.01 -16.63 11.59
C SER A 504 1.15 -16.12 12.48
N PRO A 505 2.03 -16.98 13.02
CA PRO A 505 3.31 -16.51 13.58
C PRO A 505 4.28 -15.98 12.52
N ARG A 506 4.07 -16.34 11.23
CA ARG A 506 4.85 -15.80 10.12
C ARG A 506 4.45 -14.35 9.87
N ARG A 507 5.45 -13.50 9.62
CA ARG A 507 5.25 -12.07 9.37
C ARG A 507 6.14 -11.59 8.25
N TYR A 508 5.64 -10.61 7.51
CA TYR A 508 6.50 -9.78 6.70
C TYR A 508 7.52 -9.11 7.61
N MET A 509 8.79 -9.43 7.36
CA MET A 509 9.93 -8.81 8.02
C MET A 509 10.85 -8.37 6.90
N SER A 510 11.13 -7.08 6.82
CA SER A 510 12.18 -6.60 5.93
C SER A 510 13.53 -7.21 6.28
N ASP A 511 14.52 -7.05 5.39
CA ASP A 511 15.92 -7.36 5.68
C ASP A 511 16.35 -6.95 7.10
N ASN A 512 16.58 -7.97 7.94
CA ASN A 512 17.19 -7.85 9.26
C ASN A 512 18.50 -8.64 9.24
N LEU A 513 19.59 -8.02 9.65
CA LEU A 513 20.94 -8.59 9.56
C LEU A 513 21.30 -9.46 10.74
N ASP A 514 20.70 -9.20 11.88
CA ASP A 514 20.91 -9.99 13.08
C ASP A 514 20.12 -11.31 12.98
N HIS A 515 19.07 -11.34 12.15
CA HIS A 515 18.19 -12.48 11.89
C HIS A 515 17.85 -12.64 10.39
N PRO A 516 18.83 -12.92 9.52
CA PRO A 516 18.62 -13.03 8.08
C PRO A 516 17.68 -14.18 7.70
N GLU A 517 17.56 -15.19 8.55
CA GLU A 517 16.61 -16.30 8.40
C GLU A 517 15.14 -15.88 8.52
N ARG A 518 14.88 -14.73 9.16
CA ARG A 518 13.53 -14.21 9.37
C ARG A 518 13.09 -13.21 8.31
N ARG A 519 13.97 -12.83 7.37
CA ARG A 519 13.65 -11.85 6.32
C ARG A 519 12.60 -12.41 5.37
N GLN A 520 11.83 -11.51 4.75
CA GLN A 520 10.95 -11.83 3.65
C GLN A 520 11.79 -12.38 2.49
N ALA A 521 11.55 -13.64 2.13
CA ALA A 521 12.25 -14.28 1.02
C ALA A 521 11.91 -13.56 -0.30
N HIS A 522 12.87 -13.51 -1.23
CA HIS A 522 12.61 -13.03 -2.58
C HIS A 522 11.91 -14.10 -3.41
N ALA A 523 11.14 -13.69 -4.41
CA ALA A 523 10.49 -14.62 -5.34
C ALA A 523 11.50 -15.57 -6.00
N TYR A 524 12.67 -15.06 -6.39
CA TYR A 524 13.73 -15.88 -6.97
C TYR A 524 14.35 -16.90 -5.98
N ASP A 525 14.49 -16.54 -4.70
CA ASP A 525 14.98 -17.46 -3.66
C ASP A 525 14.00 -18.63 -3.45
N VAL A 526 12.70 -18.34 -3.47
CA VAL A 526 11.64 -19.34 -3.39
C VAL A 526 11.65 -20.25 -4.62
N TRP A 527 11.76 -19.68 -5.83
CA TRP A 527 11.92 -20.45 -7.07
C TRP A 527 13.09 -21.44 -6.98
N GLN A 528 14.27 -20.97 -6.58
CA GLN A 528 15.46 -21.82 -6.43
C GLN A 528 15.28 -22.90 -5.37
N SER A 529 14.64 -22.57 -4.24
CA SER A 529 14.35 -23.53 -3.17
C SER A 529 13.40 -24.63 -3.65
N VAL A 530 12.33 -24.28 -4.35
CA VAL A 530 11.36 -25.24 -4.91
C VAL A 530 12.03 -26.12 -5.96
N ARG A 531 12.79 -25.53 -6.88
CA ARG A 531 13.51 -26.27 -7.93
C ARG A 531 14.46 -27.31 -7.34
N LYS A 532 15.19 -26.98 -6.27
CA LYS A 532 16.11 -27.92 -5.58
C LYS A 532 15.40 -29.11 -4.92
N GLN A 533 14.11 -29.00 -4.65
CA GLN A 533 13.31 -30.08 -4.03
C GLN A 533 12.69 -31.02 -5.07
N LEU A 534 12.83 -30.74 -6.36
CA LEU A 534 12.33 -31.59 -7.43
C LEU A 534 13.15 -32.88 -7.54
N GLY A 535 12.45 -33.99 -7.75
CA GLY A 535 13.07 -35.26 -8.13
C GLY A 535 13.58 -35.23 -9.57
N PRO A 536 14.39 -36.23 -9.97
CA PRO A 536 14.86 -36.36 -11.35
C PRO A 536 13.70 -36.41 -12.35
N GLY A 537 13.71 -35.52 -13.34
CA GLY A 537 12.70 -35.45 -14.40
C GLY A 537 11.38 -34.78 -13.99
N GLU A 538 11.21 -34.36 -12.75
CA GLU A 538 10.04 -33.60 -12.33
C GLU A 538 10.05 -32.20 -12.91
N LYS A 539 8.85 -31.72 -13.24
CA LYS A 539 8.64 -30.41 -13.82
C LYS A 539 7.65 -29.60 -13.00
N ILE A 540 7.72 -28.28 -13.14
CA ILE A 540 6.86 -27.32 -12.44
C ILE A 540 5.81 -26.78 -13.41
N THR A 541 4.56 -26.74 -12.96
CA THR A 541 3.52 -25.92 -13.58
C THR A 541 3.46 -24.57 -12.86
N VAL A 542 3.39 -23.47 -13.62
CA VAL A 542 3.26 -22.11 -13.06
C VAL A 542 1.89 -21.56 -13.42
N LEU A 543 1.13 -21.11 -12.42
CA LEU A 543 -0.04 -20.26 -12.63
C LEU A 543 0.36 -18.83 -12.30
N THR A 544 0.15 -17.89 -13.22
CA THR A 544 0.40 -16.47 -12.99
C THR A 544 -0.88 -15.66 -13.21
N SER A 545 -1.25 -14.87 -12.20
CA SER A 545 -2.46 -14.05 -12.17
C SER A 545 -2.19 -12.56 -11.98
N GLY A 546 -0.92 -12.17 -12.01
CA GLY A 546 -0.46 -10.78 -11.96
C GLY A 546 0.42 -10.40 -13.16
N PRO A 547 1.13 -9.25 -13.06
CA PRO A 547 2.17 -8.89 -14.02
C PRO A 547 3.21 -10.01 -14.16
N LEU A 548 3.75 -10.23 -15.37
CA LEU A 548 4.65 -11.35 -15.65
C LEU A 548 6.10 -11.13 -15.16
N THR A 549 6.32 -10.17 -14.27
CA THR A 549 7.63 -9.66 -13.86
C THR A 549 8.48 -10.72 -13.18
N ASN A 550 7.90 -11.47 -12.24
CA ASN A 550 8.60 -12.57 -11.56
C ASN A 550 9.04 -13.65 -12.54
N LEU A 551 8.13 -14.11 -13.40
CA LEU A 551 8.41 -15.17 -14.38
C LEU A 551 9.42 -14.72 -15.43
N ALA A 552 9.37 -13.46 -15.88
CA ALA A 552 10.38 -12.89 -16.75
C ALA A 552 11.76 -12.85 -16.07
N ASN A 553 11.84 -12.39 -14.82
CA ASN A 553 13.09 -12.36 -14.05
C ASN A 553 13.67 -13.77 -13.86
N ILE A 554 12.83 -14.77 -13.54
CA ILE A 554 13.24 -16.17 -13.44
C ILE A 554 13.80 -16.65 -14.78
N SER A 555 13.08 -16.43 -15.88
CA SER A 555 13.49 -16.87 -17.21
C SER A 555 14.79 -16.22 -17.69
N LEU A 556 15.05 -14.98 -17.27
CA LEU A 556 16.27 -14.23 -17.60
C LEU A 556 17.46 -14.60 -16.70
N SER A 557 17.20 -15.00 -15.45
CA SER A 557 18.26 -15.25 -14.45
C SER A 557 18.65 -16.72 -14.34
N ASP A 558 17.75 -17.64 -14.69
CA ASP A 558 17.93 -19.08 -14.59
C ASP A 558 17.83 -19.74 -15.98
N MET A 559 18.99 -20.07 -16.56
CA MET A 559 19.09 -20.65 -17.91
C MET A 559 18.36 -22.00 -18.04
N ASP A 560 18.20 -22.74 -16.94
CA ASP A 560 17.55 -24.05 -16.96
C ASP A 560 16.03 -23.94 -16.72
N ALA A 561 15.50 -22.76 -16.36
CA ALA A 561 14.09 -22.60 -16.02
C ALA A 561 13.15 -23.13 -17.10
N SER A 562 13.47 -22.88 -18.37
CA SER A 562 12.68 -23.36 -19.51
C SER A 562 12.62 -24.90 -19.64
N SER A 563 13.63 -25.60 -19.13
CA SER A 563 13.66 -27.08 -19.13
C SER A 563 12.86 -27.69 -17.98
N VAL A 564 12.74 -26.95 -16.88
CA VAL A 564 12.06 -27.35 -15.64
C VAL A 564 10.58 -26.97 -15.66
N ILE A 565 10.21 -25.88 -16.32
CA ILE A 565 8.81 -25.46 -16.46
C ILE A 565 8.10 -26.36 -17.48
N GLU A 566 7.09 -27.12 -17.03
CA GLU A 566 6.25 -27.94 -17.90
C GLU A 566 5.29 -27.07 -18.71
N ARG A 567 4.60 -26.16 -18.02
CA ARG A 567 3.52 -25.34 -18.56
C ARG A 567 3.32 -24.09 -17.71
N VAL A 568 2.88 -23.02 -18.36
CA VAL A 568 2.47 -21.77 -17.72
C VAL A 568 1.01 -21.47 -18.06
N TYR A 569 0.19 -21.22 -17.06
CA TYR A 569 -1.15 -20.64 -17.21
C TYR A 569 -1.07 -19.15 -16.91
N VAL A 570 -1.41 -18.30 -17.87
CA VAL A 570 -1.36 -16.84 -17.73
C VAL A 570 -2.79 -16.31 -17.69
N VAL A 571 -3.20 -15.77 -16.54
CA VAL A 571 -4.47 -15.06 -16.39
C VAL A 571 -4.24 -13.59 -16.68
N GLY A 572 -4.81 -13.13 -17.78
CA GLY A 572 -4.62 -11.77 -18.26
C GLY A 572 -4.51 -11.70 -19.77
N GLY A 573 -4.27 -10.49 -20.27
CA GLY A 573 -4.28 -10.21 -21.70
C GLY A 573 -5.68 -10.01 -22.27
N HIS A 574 -5.73 -9.25 -23.36
CA HIS A 574 -6.96 -8.98 -24.10
C HIS A 574 -6.75 -9.32 -25.58
N ILE A 575 -7.53 -10.27 -26.10
CA ILE A 575 -7.53 -10.60 -27.52
C ILE A 575 -8.79 -10.04 -28.14
N ARG A 576 -8.60 -9.11 -29.08
CA ARG A 576 -9.70 -8.39 -29.69
C ARG A 576 -10.48 -9.26 -30.67
N ASP A 577 -11.71 -9.61 -30.31
CA ASP A 577 -12.64 -10.35 -31.19
C ASP A 577 -13.48 -9.40 -32.07
N SER A 578 -13.70 -8.14 -31.65
CA SER A 578 -14.38 -7.09 -32.42
C SER A 578 -13.88 -5.69 -32.06
N ASP A 579 -14.19 -4.67 -32.88
CA ASP A 579 -13.78 -3.28 -32.62
C ASP A 579 -14.44 -2.66 -31.37
N HIS A 580 -15.50 -3.27 -30.85
CA HIS A 580 -16.18 -2.83 -29.63
C HIS A 580 -15.63 -3.47 -28.36
N ASP A 581 -14.78 -4.50 -28.49
CA ASP A 581 -14.26 -5.25 -27.36
C ASP A 581 -13.04 -4.55 -26.74
N LYS A 582 -13.21 -4.06 -25.52
CA LYS A 582 -12.22 -3.23 -24.80
C LYS A 582 -11.47 -4.04 -23.76
N GLY A 583 -10.24 -3.64 -23.50
CA GLY A 583 -9.47 -4.12 -22.34
C GLY A 583 -10.04 -3.61 -21.02
N ASN A 584 -9.34 -3.84 -19.91
CA ASN A 584 -9.77 -3.42 -18.57
C ASN A 584 -8.93 -2.29 -17.97
N VAL A 585 -7.96 -1.68 -18.67
CA VAL A 585 -7.21 -0.49 -18.19
C VAL A 585 -8.05 0.79 -18.30
N PHE A 586 -9.16 0.86 -17.58
CA PHE A 586 -10.14 1.96 -17.66
C PHE A 586 -9.64 3.29 -17.08
N THR A 587 -8.58 3.24 -16.26
CA THR A 587 -7.93 4.40 -15.62
C THR A 587 -7.00 5.15 -16.56
N VAL A 588 -6.68 4.58 -17.73
CA VAL A 588 -5.86 5.19 -18.79
C VAL A 588 -6.70 5.25 -20.07
N PRO A 589 -7.57 6.26 -20.25
CA PRO A 589 -8.54 6.30 -21.36
C PRO A 589 -7.92 6.27 -22.77
N SER A 590 -6.65 6.65 -22.89
CA SER A 590 -5.87 6.56 -24.12
C SER A 590 -5.53 5.11 -24.51
N ASN A 591 -5.50 4.17 -23.56
CA ASN A 591 -5.22 2.75 -23.78
C ASN A 591 -6.49 1.91 -23.63
N ARG A 592 -7.24 1.78 -24.73
CA ARG A 592 -8.56 1.15 -24.71
C ARG A 592 -8.53 -0.39 -24.78
N TYR A 593 -7.39 -0.98 -25.11
CA TYR A 593 -7.32 -2.39 -25.54
C TYR A 593 -6.33 -3.23 -24.74
N ALA A 594 -5.55 -2.64 -23.84
CA ALA A 594 -4.69 -3.41 -22.95
C ALA A 594 -5.46 -3.99 -21.76
N GLU A 595 -4.93 -5.08 -21.22
CA GLU A 595 -5.34 -5.65 -19.95
C GLU A 595 -4.32 -5.23 -18.86
N PHE A 596 -4.77 -5.05 -17.61
CA PHE A 596 -3.96 -4.53 -16.49
C PHE A 596 -2.64 -5.27 -16.29
N ASN A 597 -2.63 -6.60 -16.18
CA ASN A 597 -1.40 -7.35 -15.93
C ASN A 597 -0.37 -7.14 -17.05
N MET A 598 -0.83 -7.07 -18.30
CA MET A 598 0.04 -6.76 -19.45
C MET A 598 0.49 -5.29 -19.49
N PHE A 599 -0.37 -4.37 -19.06
CA PHE A 599 -0.07 -2.94 -19.03
C PHE A 599 0.91 -2.57 -17.91
N LEU A 600 0.83 -3.21 -16.75
CA LEU A 600 1.68 -2.95 -15.60
C LEU A 600 3.15 -3.30 -15.86
N ASP A 601 3.40 -4.36 -16.63
CA ASP A 601 4.75 -4.69 -17.11
C ASP A 601 4.76 -5.23 -18.55
N PRO A 602 4.66 -4.34 -19.56
CA PRO A 602 4.60 -4.73 -20.96
C PRO A 602 5.86 -5.45 -21.42
N LEU A 603 7.02 -5.12 -20.84
CA LEU A 603 8.29 -5.72 -21.20
C LEU A 603 8.37 -7.15 -20.68
N ALA A 604 7.99 -7.40 -19.42
CA ALA A 604 7.89 -8.76 -18.90
C ALA A 604 6.83 -9.59 -19.64
N ALA A 605 5.67 -8.99 -19.93
CA ALA A 605 4.63 -9.63 -20.74
C ALA A 605 5.18 -10.06 -22.10
N LYS A 606 5.92 -9.19 -22.78
CA LYS A 606 6.62 -9.50 -24.03
C LYS A 606 7.64 -10.62 -23.87
N THR A 607 8.51 -10.53 -22.87
CA THR A 607 9.56 -11.52 -22.61
C THR A 607 8.99 -12.92 -22.39
N VAL A 608 7.89 -13.05 -21.65
CA VAL A 608 7.27 -14.35 -21.34
C VAL A 608 6.39 -14.85 -22.49
N LEU A 609 5.45 -14.04 -22.98
CA LEU A 609 4.47 -14.47 -24.00
C LEU A 609 5.09 -14.67 -25.38
N GLU A 610 6.25 -14.07 -25.66
CA GLU A 610 7.05 -14.33 -26.86
C GLU A 610 8.20 -15.32 -26.60
N SER A 611 8.17 -16.09 -25.50
CA SER A 611 9.14 -17.14 -25.20
C SER A 611 8.78 -18.49 -25.86
N ARG A 612 9.58 -19.53 -25.59
CA ARG A 612 9.35 -20.92 -26.02
C ARG A 612 8.62 -21.78 -24.99
N LEU A 613 8.12 -21.19 -23.89
CA LEU A 613 7.39 -21.92 -22.86
C LEU A 613 6.03 -22.42 -23.40
N ASP A 614 5.55 -23.57 -22.92
CA ASP A 614 4.18 -24.04 -23.19
C ASP A 614 3.19 -23.17 -22.40
N ILE A 615 2.64 -22.14 -23.04
CA ILE A 615 1.79 -21.15 -22.41
C ILE A 615 0.33 -21.37 -22.81
N THR A 616 -0.54 -21.41 -21.80
CA THR A 616 -1.98 -21.27 -21.96
C THR A 616 -2.43 -19.92 -21.43
N LEU A 617 -2.87 -19.05 -22.33
CA LEU A 617 -3.44 -17.74 -22.03
C LEU A 617 -4.92 -17.89 -21.70
N ILE A 618 -5.33 -17.27 -20.59
CA ILE A 618 -6.70 -17.15 -20.11
C ILE A 618 -7.08 -15.67 -20.22
N PRO A 619 -7.47 -15.23 -21.43
CA PRO A 619 -7.71 -13.81 -21.73
C PRO A 619 -9.00 -13.25 -21.11
N LEU A 620 -9.11 -11.92 -21.09
CA LEU A 620 -10.21 -11.18 -20.49
C LEU A 620 -11.60 -11.55 -21.05
N ASN A 621 -11.71 -11.90 -22.33
CA ASN A 621 -12.97 -12.31 -22.97
C ASN A 621 -13.55 -13.60 -22.38
N VAL A 622 -12.73 -14.59 -22.00
CA VAL A 622 -13.24 -15.78 -21.27
C VAL A 622 -13.45 -15.49 -19.80
N GLN A 623 -12.57 -14.71 -19.16
CA GLN A 623 -12.72 -14.32 -17.74
C GLN A 623 -14.07 -13.63 -17.48
N ARG A 624 -14.49 -12.72 -18.37
CA ARG A 624 -15.79 -12.02 -18.28
C ARG A 624 -17.00 -12.95 -18.31
N LYS A 625 -16.89 -14.16 -18.88
CA LYS A 625 -18.01 -15.12 -18.93
C LYS A 625 -18.32 -15.72 -17.56
N VAL A 626 -17.36 -15.68 -16.63
CA VAL A 626 -17.50 -16.24 -15.28
C VAL A 626 -17.44 -15.18 -14.17
N ALA A 627 -17.51 -13.90 -14.55
CA ALA A 627 -17.40 -12.75 -13.65
C ALA A 627 -18.78 -12.31 -13.10
N SER A 628 -19.60 -13.24 -12.61
CA SER A 628 -20.93 -12.96 -12.06
C SER A 628 -20.95 -13.13 -10.55
N PHE A 629 -21.16 -12.02 -9.81
CA PHE A 629 -21.33 -12.06 -8.35
C PHE A 629 -22.54 -12.93 -7.96
N GLU A 630 -23.65 -12.77 -8.68
CA GLU A 630 -24.90 -13.47 -8.38
C GLU A 630 -24.75 -14.98 -8.54
N ASP A 631 -24.12 -15.44 -9.62
CA ASP A 631 -23.96 -16.88 -9.87
C ASP A 631 -23.00 -17.53 -8.88
N VAL A 632 -21.89 -16.87 -8.52
CA VAL A 632 -20.95 -17.41 -7.53
C VAL A 632 -21.59 -17.50 -6.15
N LEU A 633 -22.29 -16.44 -5.71
CA LEU A 633 -22.97 -16.43 -4.42
C LEU A 633 -24.10 -17.46 -4.38
N ALA A 634 -24.92 -17.53 -5.43
CA ALA A 634 -25.98 -18.54 -5.54
C ALA A 634 -25.42 -19.97 -5.49
N ALA A 635 -24.31 -20.24 -6.19
CA ALA A 635 -23.68 -21.56 -6.17
C ALA A 635 -23.18 -21.94 -4.77
N LEU A 636 -22.62 -20.99 -4.01
CA LEU A 636 -22.20 -21.19 -2.62
C LEU A 636 -23.39 -21.39 -1.67
N GLU A 637 -24.45 -20.60 -1.82
CA GLU A 637 -25.65 -20.63 -0.95
C GLU A 637 -26.52 -21.87 -1.15
N GLN A 638 -26.47 -22.48 -2.34
CA GLN A 638 -27.16 -23.75 -2.61
C GLN A 638 -26.56 -24.96 -1.86
N ARG A 639 -25.41 -24.80 -1.21
CA ARG A 639 -24.75 -25.88 -0.45
C ARG A 639 -25.19 -25.85 1.00
N THR A 640 -25.45 -27.02 1.58
CA THR A 640 -25.88 -27.14 2.98
C THR A 640 -24.73 -27.13 3.99
N GLN A 641 -23.51 -27.32 3.51
CA GLN A 641 -22.30 -27.32 4.32
C GLN A 641 -21.45 -26.09 3.98
N HIS A 642 -20.83 -25.50 5.01
CA HIS A 642 -19.93 -24.36 4.84
C HIS A 642 -18.73 -24.51 5.76
N THR A 643 -17.54 -24.49 5.18
CA THR A 643 -16.26 -24.46 5.88
C THR A 643 -15.89 -23.02 6.28
N PRO A 644 -14.94 -22.80 7.20
CA PRO A 644 -14.51 -21.45 7.57
C PRO A 644 -14.03 -20.63 6.36
N GLU A 645 -13.22 -21.21 5.50
CA GLU A 645 -12.71 -20.56 4.30
C GLU A 645 -13.80 -20.31 3.24
N SER A 646 -14.83 -21.16 3.12
CA SER A 646 -15.96 -20.87 2.22
C SER A 646 -16.79 -19.68 2.71
N ARG A 647 -16.94 -19.50 4.03
CA ARG A 647 -17.60 -18.33 4.62
C ARG A 647 -16.78 -17.06 4.41
N PHE A 648 -15.46 -17.15 4.53
CA PHE A 648 -14.56 -16.04 4.22
C PHE A 648 -14.71 -15.61 2.76
N VAL A 649 -14.69 -16.57 1.82
CA VAL A 649 -14.88 -16.29 0.38
C VAL A 649 -16.26 -15.68 0.11
N HIS A 650 -17.34 -16.22 0.70
CA HIS A 650 -18.68 -15.63 0.57
C HIS A 650 -18.74 -14.18 1.08
N GLY A 651 -18.14 -13.91 2.25
CA GLY A 651 -18.07 -12.56 2.82
C GLY A 651 -17.28 -11.59 1.94
N LEU A 652 -16.16 -12.04 1.36
CA LEU A 652 -15.34 -11.25 0.42
C LEU A 652 -16.13 -10.90 -0.85
N ILE A 653 -16.73 -11.90 -1.49
CA ILE A 653 -17.51 -11.72 -2.72
C ILE A 653 -18.74 -10.84 -2.48
N SER A 654 -19.44 -11.02 -1.36
CA SER A 654 -20.58 -10.18 -0.96
C SER A 654 -20.18 -8.72 -0.78
N MET A 655 -19.04 -8.46 -0.14
CA MET A 655 -18.51 -7.11 0.05
C MET A 655 -18.12 -6.46 -1.29
N LEU A 656 -17.47 -7.20 -2.19
CA LEU A 656 -17.12 -6.71 -3.54
C LEU A 656 -18.38 -6.33 -4.33
N GLN A 657 -19.43 -7.16 -4.28
CA GLN A 657 -20.72 -6.87 -4.90
C GLN A 657 -21.38 -5.63 -4.26
N GLU A 658 -21.34 -5.50 -2.94
CA GLU A 658 -21.87 -4.34 -2.23
C GLU A 658 -21.17 -3.05 -2.65
N LEU A 659 -19.83 -3.08 -2.76
CA LEU A 659 -19.04 -1.95 -3.24
C LEU A 659 -19.40 -1.55 -4.66
N GLN A 660 -19.45 -2.52 -5.58
CA GLN A 660 -19.81 -2.27 -6.98
C GLN A 660 -21.20 -1.66 -7.11
N ARG A 661 -22.18 -2.18 -6.36
CA ARG A 661 -23.58 -1.72 -6.43
C ARG A 661 -23.79 -0.35 -5.81
N LYS A 662 -23.12 -0.06 -4.69
CA LYS A 662 -23.36 1.17 -3.92
C LYS A 662 -22.50 2.34 -4.38
N GLN A 663 -21.37 2.10 -5.04
CA GLN A 663 -20.42 3.17 -5.37
C GLN A 663 -19.93 3.12 -6.80
N LYS A 664 -20.11 4.26 -7.48
CA LYS A 664 -19.72 4.42 -8.89
C LYS A 664 -18.23 4.19 -9.13
N LEU A 665 -17.36 4.51 -8.17
CA LEU A 665 -15.91 4.33 -8.31
C LEU A 665 -15.46 2.87 -8.25
N TYR A 666 -16.29 1.97 -7.71
CA TYR A 666 -16.03 0.53 -7.60
C TYR A 666 -16.73 -0.27 -8.69
N HIS A 667 -17.12 0.36 -9.81
CA HIS A 667 -17.84 -0.33 -10.88
C HIS A 667 -17.09 -1.54 -11.46
N HIS A 668 -15.77 -1.63 -11.25
CA HIS A 668 -14.85 -2.60 -11.81
C HIS A 668 -14.54 -3.79 -10.89
N MET A 669 -15.23 -3.96 -9.75
CA MET A 669 -14.91 -5.05 -8.79
C MET A 669 -15.10 -6.45 -9.38
N ASP A 670 -15.88 -6.60 -10.44
CA ASP A 670 -16.12 -7.86 -11.16
C ASP A 670 -14.85 -8.43 -11.82
N ILE A 671 -13.84 -7.61 -12.10
CA ILE A 671 -12.56 -8.08 -12.69
C ILE A 671 -11.92 -9.19 -11.83
N PHE A 672 -12.04 -9.09 -10.51
CA PHE A 672 -11.44 -10.03 -9.57
C PHE A 672 -12.11 -11.42 -9.59
N LEU A 673 -13.37 -11.52 -10.02
CA LEU A 673 -14.02 -12.83 -10.18
C LEU A 673 -13.46 -13.60 -11.38
N GLY A 674 -13.12 -12.88 -12.45
CA GLY A 674 -12.55 -13.45 -13.65
C GLY A 674 -11.18 -14.09 -13.41
N GLU A 675 -10.41 -13.56 -12.46
CA GLU A 675 -9.07 -14.07 -12.12
C GLU A 675 -9.10 -15.49 -11.54
N VAL A 676 -10.17 -15.83 -10.80
CA VAL A 676 -10.38 -17.16 -10.19
C VAL A 676 -10.41 -18.28 -11.23
N LEU A 677 -10.80 -17.95 -12.47
CA LEU A 677 -10.83 -18.90 -13.57
C LEU A 677 -9.49 -19.60 -13.79
N GLY A 678 -8.37 -18.90 -13.58
CA GLY A 678 -7.04 -19.47 -13.75
C GLY A 678 -6.81 -20.74 -12.92
N ALA A 679 -7.13 -20.65 -11.63
CA ALA A 679 -6.96 -21.76 -10.71
C ALA A 679 -7.95 -22.90 -11.01
N VAL A 680 -9.22 -22.57 -11.26
CA VAL A 680 -10.26 -23.57 -11.56
C VAL A 680 -9.95 -24.31 -12.86
N TYR A 681 -9.60 -23.60 -13.93
CA TYR A 681 -9.27 -24.19 -15.22
C TYR A 681 -7.98 -25.03 -15.16
N MET A 682 -6.95 -24.60 -14.42
CA MET A 682 -5.74 -25.40 -14.25
C MET A 682 -6.01 -26.75 -13.58
N VAL A 683 -6.94 -26.80 -12.62
CA VAL A 683 -7.29 -28.01 -11.87
C VAL A 683 -8.29 -28.88 -12.64
N GLN A 684 -9.38 -28.30 -13.12
CA GLN A 684 -10.50 -29.03 -13.74
C GLN A 684 -10.26 -29.33 -15.22
N GLY A 685 -9.50 -28.48 -15.92
CA GLY A 685 -9.09 -28.68 -17.31
C GLY A 685 -10.26 -28.98 -18.25
N SER A 686 -10.29 -30.21 -18.79
CA SER A 686 -11.32 -30.68 -19.72
C SER A 686 -12.73 -30.74 -19.12
N ASP A 687 -12.85 -30.84 -17.80
CA ASP A 687 -14.15 -30.97 -17.12
C ASP A 687 -14.98 -29.69 -17.25
N LEU A 688 -14.34 -28.55 -17.56
CA LEU A 688 -15.04 -27.30 -17.87
C LEU A 688 -15.53 -27.21 -19.32
N GLU A 689 -15.38 -28.27 -20.12
CA GLU A 689 -15.71 -28.32 -21.55
C GLU A 689 -15.09 -27.14 -22.34
N PRO A 690 -13.77 -26.92 -22.23
CA PRO A 690 -13.13 -25.72 -22.77
C PRO A 690 -12.98 -25.76 -24.29
N SER A 691 -13.05 -24.59 -24.91
CA SER A 691 -12.59 -24.37 -26.29
C SER A 691 -11.25 -23.64 -26.25
N VAL A 692 -10.21 -24.26 -26.83
CA VAL A 692 -8.85 -23.73 -26.86
C VAL A 692 -8.35 -23.62 -28.29
N GLU A 693 -7.86 -22.45 -28.67
CA GLU A 693 -7.27 -22.21 -30.00
C GLU A 693 -5.79 -21.87 -29.90
N ALA A 694 -5.02 -22.30 -30.89
CA ALA A 694 -3.61 -21.97 -30.98
C ALA A 694 -3.44 -20.70 -31.83
N LYS A 695 -2.94 -19.58 -31.27
CA LYS A 695 -2.66 -18.36 -32.05
C LYS A 695 -1.27 -17.82 -31.78
N ALA A 696 -0.68 -17.29 -32.85
CA ALA A 696 0.58 -16.57 -32.75
C ALA A 696 0.31 -15.12 -32.33
N VAL A 697 0.95 -14.66 -31.26
CA VAL A 697 0.75 -13.32 -30.72
C VAL A 697 2.05 -12.53 -30.65
N SER A 698 1.93 -11.22 -30.44
CA SER A 698 3.03 -10.33 -30.08
C SER A 698 2.55 -9.27 -29.11
N ILE A 699 3.42 -8.81 -28.23
CA ILE A 699 3.11 -7.79 -27.21
C ILE A 699 3.73 -6.45 -27.61
N VAL A 700 2.92 -5.40 -27.49
CA VAL A 700 3.37 -4.03 -27.63
C VAL A 700 3.98 -3.57 -26.30
N ALA A 701 5.25 -3.17 -26.34
CA ALA A 701 5.99 -2.73 -25.16
C ALA A 701 6.99 -1.64 -25.53
N ASN A 702 7.26 -0.72 -24.60
CA ASN A 702 8.18 0.42 -24.77
C ASN A 702 7.80 1.33 -25.96
N THR A 703 6.50 1.59 -26.13
CA THR A 703 5.97 2.47 -27.18
C THR A 703 5.37 3.74 -26.58
N THR A 704 4.06 3.82 -26.45
CA THR A 704 3.33 4.91 -25.80
C THR A 704 2.38 4.32 -24.78
N GLU A 705 1.99 5.11 -23.78
CA GLU A 705 1.01 4.70 -22.77
C GLU A 705 -0.31 4.22 -23.38
N SER A 706 -0.69 4.76 -24.55
CA SER A 706 -1.89 4.37 -25.30
C SER A 706 -1.87 2.98 -25.93
N THR A 707 -0.69 2.35 -26.08
CA THR A 707 -0.55 1.06 -26.78
C THR A 707 0.22 0.00 -25.99
N ASP A 708 1.00 0.39 -24.98
CA ASP A 708 1.74 -0.54 -24.14
C ASP A 708 0.80 -1.60 -23.50
N GLY A 709 1.25 -2.85 -23.46
CA GLY A 709 0.51 -3.99 -22.91
C GLY A 709 -0.53 -4.59 -23.87
N GLN A 710 -0.73 -4.04 -25.07
CA GLN A 710 -1.67 -4.62 -26.04
C GLN A 710 -1.14 -5.92 -26.65
N ILE A 711 -2.03 -6.90 -26.77
CA ILE A 711 -1.76 -8.17 -27.45
C ILE A 711 -2.24 -8.09 -28.91
N LEU A 712 -1.33 -8.35 -29.84
CA LEU A 712 -1.62 -8.37 -31.27
C LEU A 712 -1.54 -9.79 -31.81
N VAL A 713 -2.62 -10.27 -32.44
CA VAL A 713 -2.61 -11.56 -33.14
C VAL A 713 -1.88 -11.42 -34.48
N ARG A 714 -0.90 -12.29 -34.74
CA ARG A 714 -0.06 -12.28 -35.94
C ARG A 714 -0.38 -13.48 -36.83
N ARG A 715 -0.36 -13.27 -38.15
CA ARG A 715 -0.55 -14.35 -39.15
C ARG A 715 0.67 -15.27 -39.30
N LYS A 716 1.87 -14.77 -38.98
CA LYS A 716 3.14 -15.49 -39.03
C LYS A 716 4.02 -15.04 -37.86
N SER A 717 3.98 -15.76 -36.75
CA SER A 717 4.95 -15.63 -35.66
C SER A 717 5.41 -17.04 -35.27
N ALA A 718 6.65 -17.16 -34.80
CA ALA A 718 7.25 -18.45 -34.44
C ALA A 718 6.67 -19.02 -33.14
N ASN A 719 6.04 -18.19 -32.31
CA ASN A 719 5.56 -18.58 -30.99
C ASN A 719 4.02 -18.59 -31.00
N VAL A 720 3.45 -19.77 -30.76
CA VAL A 720 2.02 -20.02 -30.77
C VAL A 720 1.58 -20.33 -29.34
N LEU A 721 0.62 -19.56 -28.83
CA LEU A 721 0.03 -19.76 -27.50
C LEU A 721 -1.28 -20.52 -27.62
N LYS A 722 -1.60 -21.33 -26.61
CA LYS A 722 -2.94 -21.88 -26.41
C LYS A 722 -3.80 -20.80 -25.77
N ILE A 723 -4.94 -20.47 -26.36
CA ILE A 723 -5.84 -19.43 -25.87
C ILE A 723 -7.17 -20.07 -25.50
N LEU A 724 -7.56 -19.91 -24.25
CA LEU A 724 -8.89 -20.31 -23.79
C LEU A 724 -9.94 -19.32 -24.29
N TYR A 725 -10.88 -19.79 -25.10
CA TYR A 725 -11.93 -18.99 -25.74
C TYR A 725 -13.31 -19.14 -25.09
N ASN A 726 -13.62 -20.36 -24.65
CA ASN A 726 -14.93 -20.66 -24.08
C ASN A 726 -14.84 -21.81 -23.08
N LEU A 727 -15.87 -21.93 -22.24
CA LEU A 727 -16.07 -23.01 -21.27
C LEU A 727 -17.55 -23.07 -20.88
N ASN A 728 -17.93 -24.10 -20.13
CA ASN A 728 -19.25 -24.23 -19.54
C ASN A 728 -19.34 -23.49 -18.18
N ASN A 729 -19.99 -22.33 -18.18
CA ASN A 729 -20.07 -21.44 -17.01
C ASN A 729 -20.80 -22.11 -15.82
N GLY A 730 -21.88 -22.86 -16.09
CA GLY A 730 -22.64 -23.54 -15.04
C GLY A 730 -21.83 -24.64 -14.36
N VAL A 731 -21.01 -25.35 -15.13
CA VAL A 731 -20.06 -26.34 -14.61
C VAL A 731 -18.98 -25.64 -13.79
N TYR A 732 -18.41 -24.54 -14.28
CA TYR A 732 -17.43 -23.72 -13.54
C TYR A 732 -17.91 -23.33 -12.13
N TYR A 733 -19.09 -22.71 -12.00
CA TYR A 733 -19.58 -22.26 -10.70
C TYR A 733 -19.84 -23.43 -9.74
N ASN A 734 -20.32 -24.56 -10.27
CA ASN A 734 -20.52 -25.76 -9.47
C ASN A 734 -19.20 -26.34 -8.96
N HIS A 735 -18.16 -26.45 -9.79
CA HIS A 735 -16.85 -26.93 -9.34
C HIS A 735 -16.23 -26.00 -8.30
N LEU A 736 -16.28 -24.67 -8.52
CA LEU A 736 -15.79 -23.69 -7.57
C LEU A 736 -16.49 -23.84 -6.21
N ALA A 737 -17.82 -23.84 -6.18
CA ALA A 737 -18.59 -23.97 -4.95
C ALA A 737 -18.35 -25.32 -4.25
N ASN A 738 -18.33 -26.43 -5.00
CA ASN A 738 -18.11 -27.77 -4.47
C ASN A 738 -16.73 -27.91 -3.82
N SER A 739 -15.69 -27.37 -4.45
CA SER A 739 -14.34 -27.38 -3.89
C SER A 739 -14.28 -26.57 -2.60
N LEU A 740 -14.82 -25.35 -2.59
CA LEU A 740 -14.78 -24.46 -1.43
C LEU A 740 -15.50 -25.06 -0.20
N VAL A 741 -16.64 -25.72 -0.37
CA VAL A 741 -17.39 -26.31 0.75
C VAL A 741 -16.90 -27.69 1.18
N ASN A 742 -15.92 -28.28 0.48
CA ASN A 742 -15.45 -29.64 0.74
C ASN A 742 -14.74 -29.74 2.10
N ASN A 743 -15.30 -30.47 3.06
CA ASN A 743 -14.74 -30.58 4.41
C ASN A 743 -13.43 -31.40 4.52
N LYS A 744 -13.02 -32.15 3.49
CA LYS A 744 -11.82 -33.01 3.53
C LYS A 744 -10.52 -32.21 3.64
N GLN A 745 -10.51 -31.00 3.11
CA GLN A 745 -9.37 -30.07 3.09
C GLN A 745 -9.81 -28.73 3.68
N SER A 746 -10.35 -28.76 4.90
CA SER A 746 -10.88 -27.56 5.59
C SER A 746 -9.82 -26.89 6.46
N ALA A 747 -10.04 -25.63 6.82
CA ALA A 747 -9.21 -24.92 7.78
C ALA A 747 -9.00 -25.69 9.10
N ILE A 748 -7.78 -25.63 9.64
CA ILE A 748 -7.40 -26.20 10.94
C ILE A 748 -7.62 -25.22 12.11
N VAL A 749 -7.66 -23.92 11.80
CA VAL A 749 -8.06 -22.82 12.68
C VAL A 749 -8.82 -21.86 11.79
N GLY A 750 -10.15 -21.84 11.91
CA GLY A 750 -11.03 -21.18 10.95
C GLY A 750 -11.17 -19.67 11.13
N SER A 751 -10.80 -19.12 12.28
CA SER A 751 -10.96 -17.68 12.55
C SER A 751 -10.07 -17.16 13.67
N PHE A 752 -9.95 -15.83 13.77
CA PHE A 752 -9.31 -15.19 14.93
C PHE A 752 -10.09 -15.44 16.24
N GLU A 753 -11.41 -15.52 16.18
CA GLU A 753 -12.30 -15.83 17.30
C GLU A 753 -12.00 -17.22 17.88
N GLU A 754 -11.87 -18.21 17.01
CA GLU A 754 -11.46 -19.57 17.37
C GLU A 754 -10.05 -19.57 17.96
N GLN A 755 -9.11 -18.84 17.33
CA GLN A 755 -7.73 -18.74 17.81
C GLN A 755 -7.65 -18.11 19.22
N LYS A 756 -8.43 -17.04 19.48
CA LYS A 756 -8.56 -16.44 20.82
C LYS A 756 -9.08 -17.46 21.84
N ALA A 757 -10.10 -18.25 21.48
CA ALA A 757 -10.65 -19.26 22.36
C ALA A 757 -9.60 -20.33 22.73
N ILE A 758 -8.77 -20.74 21.77
CA ILE A 758 -7.64 -21.65 21.99
C ILE A 758 -6.63 -21.04 22.96
N TRP A 759 -6.23 -19.77 22.77
CA TRP A 759 -5.24 -19.12 23.64
C TRP A 759 -5.75 -18.79 25.05
N SER A 760 -7.08 -18.75 25.24
CA SER A 760 -7.71 -18.51 26.54
C SER A 760 -7.93 -19.77 27.39
N ARG A 761 -7.78 -20.99 26.84
CA ARG A 761 -8.12 -22.25 27.54
C ARG A 761 -6.92 -23.20 27.62
N SER A 762 -6.87 -24.01 28.68
CA SER A 762 -5.86 -25.07 28.79
C SER A 762 -6.17 -26.20 27.79
N GLN A 763 -5.13 -26.81 27.18
CA GLN A 763 -5.29 -27.91 26.21
C GLN A 763 -6.11 -29.10 26.76
N LYS A 764 -6.05 -29.38 28.06
CA LYS A 764 -6.85 -30.45 28.69
C LYS A 764 -8.36 -30.15 28.64
N GLN A 765 -8.75 -28.90 28.77
CA GLN A 765 -10.14 -28.46 28.79
C GLN A 765 -10.71 -28.35 27.38
N PHE A 766 -9.90 -27.87 26.42
CA PHE A 766 -10.25 -27.84 25.00
C PHE A 766 -10.48 -29.25 24.41
N MET A 767 -9.58 -30.20 24.69
CA MET A 767 -9.77 -31.59 24.26
C MET A 767 -10.99 -32.23 24.94
N ALA A 768 -11.26 -31.93 26.22
CA ALA A 768 -12.45 -32.44 26.91
C ALA A 768 -13.77 -31.93 26.30
N ASP A 769 -13.81 -30.67 25.84
CA ASP A 769 -14.98 -30.08 25.17
C ASP A 769 -15.19 -30.64 23.75
N ILE A 770 -14.11 -30.80 22.95
CA ILE A 770 -14.19 -31.47 21.63
C ILE A 770 -14.71 -32.90 21.77
N THR A 771 -14.23 -33.64 22.78
CA THR A 771 -14.70 -35.01 23.04
C THR A 771 -16.16 -35.06 23.51
N LYS A 772 -16.70 -33.92 23.96
CA LYS A 772 -18.10 -33.76 24.38
C LYS A 772 -19.01 -33.38 23.23
N ASP A 773 -18.52 -32.57 22.27
CA ASP A 773 -19.25 -32.17 21.06
C ASP A 773 -19.21 -33.25 19.95
N MET A 774 -18.26 -34.19 20.02
CA MET A 774 -18.21 -35.39 19.16
C MET A 774 -19.02 -36.59 19.69
N LYS A 775 -19.67 -36.45 20.85
CA LYS A 775 -20.63 -37.42 21.42
C LYS A 775 -22.03 -36.87 21.33
#